data_AF-A0A7K5Y5E6-F1
#
_entry.id   AF-A0A7K5Y5E6-F1
#
_cell.length_a   1.000
_cell.length_b   1.000
_cell.length_c   1.000
_cell.angle_alpha   90.00
_cell.angle_beta   90.00
_cell.angle_gamma   90.00
#
_symmetry.space_group_name_H-M   'P 1'
#
loop_
_entity.id
_entity.type
_entity.pdbx_description
1 polymer ?
#
loop_
_entity_poly.entity_id
_entity_poly.type
_entity_poly.pdbx_seq_one_letter_code
_entity_poly.pdbx_strand_id
1 'polypeptide(L)'
;KMVDPTLAEMGKNLNEAMKMLEDNKRKVEEENEKKYARKDIPGPLQGSGQDMVSILQLVQNLMHGEEEEETSQAYRLQNVGEQGHMALLGHSLAAYISVLDRERLRKLTTRILSDTTLWLCRLFRYENGSAYYHEDDREGLLKICRLVIHTCYEDYTVEGFNVLYTKQPVIYISSAARTGLGQALCNQLGLPLSCLCRVPCNTMFGSQHQMDVALLDRLIKDDVESGKLPLLLVANAGTPGAGHTDKLGRLKELCEQYNMWLHVEGVNLATLALGYVSSSVLAATKCDSMTLTLGSWLGLPAVPAVTLYRHEDPSLSLAAGLTSSQPVEKLRALPLWLSLQYLGHDGIVERIKHASQLSQRLLENLKNLDFIKTSVEDELSSPVVVFKFCRQYSNRDQTSHAAQTSTIQHPIISNERHIYDTFNQWLGEQLAQLVPASGVDVVELEDEGTCVRFSSLMTSAVLGTEIQDVDQLVDCLKMKIPVLTSTLQLREEFEQEVRRTVGLLYIEDLSWPGLGVVRYDYHSDGKNDDKQEKELEKINTELLKKLNELESDLTFSLGPEFGGQKNCVYIGMVTEDLDVSELVETIAATGREIEENSRLLENMTEVVRKGIQEAQLQLQKANEERLLEEGLLRQIPVVGSVLNWFSPFQALPKGRTFNLTAGSLESTESTYVSKAQGTGSTPPPTPTSSLVKQRLPGKKIFKRSLRSSDAFSETSSVSHCDDLEKVDQRPPTLSPGQEQGPLETEKPEEQKEVAQATDTEDIHSDKSPHDCVKVEEQESQR
;
A
#
# COMPACT_ATOMS: atom_id res chain seq x y z
N LYS A 1 46.07 -13.83 14.10
CA LYS A 1 45.58 -13.80 12.70
C LYS A 1 45.50 -12.33 12.31
N MET A 2 46.35 -11.84 11.39
CA MET A 2 46.23 -10.46 10.91
C MET A 2 45.09 -10.40 9.90
N VAL A 3 44.12 -9.53 10.14
CA VAL A 3 43.15 -9.11 9.12
C VAL A 3 43.93 -8.25 8.11
N ASP A 4 43.63 -8.41 6.82
CA ASP A 4 44.22 -7.55 5.78
C ASP A 4 43.87 -6.08 6.09
N PRO A 5 44.85 -5.16 6.21
CA PRO A 5 44.57 -3.77 6.57
C PRO A 5 43.59 -3.09 5.61
N THR A 6 43.60 -3.48 4.32
CA THR A 6 42.66 -2.95 3.32
C THR A 6 41.22 -3.39 3.58
N LEU A 7 41.03 -4.62 4.08
CA LEU A 7 39.72 -5.15 4.46
C LEU A 7 39.17 -4.46 5.72
N ALA A 8 40.05 -4.13 6.67
CA ALA A 8 39.68 -3.39 7.87
C ALA A 8 39.30 -1.93 7.56
N GLU A 9 40.02 -1.28 6.64
CA GLU A 9 39.70 0.06 6.15
C GLU A 9 38.37 0.09 5.37
N MET A 10 38.18 -0.87 4.45
CA MET A 10 36.92 -1.06 3.72
C MET A 10 35.72 -1.26 4.66
N GLY A 11 35.86 -2.13 5.67
CA GLY A 11 34.80 -2.36 6.66
C GLY A 11 34.48 -1.11 7.49
N LYS A 12 35.49 -0.30 7.82
CA LYS A 12 35.28 1.00 8.47
C LYS A 12 34.53 1.98 7.57
N ASN A 13 34.96 2.13 6.31
CA ASN A 13 34.36 3.06 5.36
C ASN A 13 32.91 2.68 5.00
N LEU A 14 32.61 1.37 4.91
CA LEU A 14 31.25 0.87 4.71
C LEU A 14 30.36 1.22 5.92
N ASN A 15 30.82 0.96 7.14
CA ASN A 15 30.08 1.29 8.36
C ASN A 15 29.86 2.81 8.51
N GLU A 16 30.83 3.63 8.11
CA GLU A 16 30.73 5.09 8.12
C GLU A 16 29.70 5.59 7.09
N ALA A 17 29.73 5.05 5.87
CA ALA A 17 28.73 5.36 4.84
C ALA A 17 27.30 4.89 5.21
N MET A 18 27.15 3.67 5.73
CA MET A 18 25.87 3.15 6.24
C MET A 18 25.32 4.04 7.36
N LYS A 19 26.18 4.39 8.33
CA LYS A 19 25.79 5.28 9.43
C LYS A 19 25.34 6.67 8.94
N MET A 20 26.01 7.25 7.93
CA MET A 20 25.59 8.53 7.34
C MET A 20 24.23 8.44 6.62
N LEU A 21 23.90 7.29 6.04
CA LEU A 21 22.60 7.04 5.41
C LEU A 21 21.49 6.72 6.43
N GLU A 22 21.83 6.10 7.57
CA GLU A 22 20.87 5.68 8.60
C GLU A 22 20.58 6.76 9.66
N ASP A 23 21.58 7.49 10.17
CA ASP A 23 21.46 8.32 11.38
C ASP A 23 20.44 9.48 11.25
N ASN A 24 20.11 9.92 10.03
CA ASN A 24 19.14 10.99 9.79
C ASN A 24 17.67 10.51 9.61
N LYS A 25 17.40 9.20 9.46
CA LYS A 25 16.00 8.68 9.52
C LYS A 25 15.27 9.06 10.81
N ARG A 26 16.01 9.41 11.88
CA ARG A 26 15.48 9.82 13.20
C ARG A 26 15.35 11.34 13.40
N LYS A 27 15.69 12.18 12.43
CA LYS A 27 15.67 13.66 12.56
C LYS A 27 14.64 14.38 11.70
N VAL A 28 13.86 13.65 10.91
CA VAL A 28 12.89 14.23 9.97
C VAL A 28 11.60 14.71 10.65
N GLU A 29 11.33 14.34 11.91
CA GLU A 29 10.15 14.78 12.66
C GLU A 29 10.23 16.24 13.19
N GLU A 30 11.38 16.93 13.06
CA GLU A 30 11.56 18.32 13.51
C GLU A 30 12.31 19.22 12.50
N GLU A 31 11.77 19.44 11.29
CA GLU A 31 11.98 20.73 10.58
C GLU A 31 10.90 20.98 9.51
N ASN A 32 9.98 21.92 9.79
CA ASN A 32 8.89 22.31 8.88
C ASN A 32 9.38 23.18 7.70
N GLU A 33 8.63 23.09 6.59
CA GLU A 33 8.57 24.06 5.47
C GLU A 33 9.90 24.50 4.83
N LYS A 34 10.43 23.67 3.92
CA LYS A 34 11.23 24.17 2.78
C LYS A 34 10.60 23.68 1.48
N LYS A 35 10.11 24.62 0.66
CA LYS A 35 9.58 24.34 -0.68
C LYS A 35 10.68 23.70 -1.54
N TYR A 36 10.54 22.41 -1.82
CA TYR A 36 11.41 21.67 -2.73
C TYR A 36 11.30 22.26 -4.14
N ALA A 37 12.45 22.43 -4.82
CA ALA A 37 12.52 23.26 -6.02
C ALA A 37 13.58 22.76 -7.00
N ARG A 38 13.26 21.68 -7.73
CA ARG A 38 13.87 21.26 -9.01
C ARG A 38 15.41 21.17 -9.07
N LYS A 39 16.08 21.11 -7.92
CA LYS A 39 17.55 21.09 -7.75
C LYS A 39 18.09 19.71 -7.36
N ASP A 40 17.21 18.81 -6.96
CA ASP A 40 17.56 17.51 -6.37
C ASP A 40 17.75 16.43 -7.44
N ILE A 41 17.37 16.71 -8.69
CA ILE A 41 17.79 15.94 -9.86
C ILE A 41 19.26 16.32 -10.16
N PRO A 42 20.22 15.36 -10.16
CA PRO A 42 21.61 15.63 -10.48
C PRO A 42 21.73 16.19 -11.90
N GLY A 43 22.45 17.29 -12.03
CA GLY A 43 22.87 17.80 -13.34
C GLY A 43 23.78 16.81 -14.09
N PRO A 44 24.11 17.08 -15.37
CA PRO A 44 25.04 16.25 -16.12
C PRO A 44 26.38 16.11 -15.38
N LEU A 45 27.03 14.96 -15.53
CA LEU A 45 28.33 14.66 -14.91
C LEU A 45 29.33 15.78 -15.20
N GLN A 46 29.90 16.34 -14.13
CA GLN A 46 30.81 17.48 -14.20
C GLN A 46 32.21 17.04 -14.68
N GLY A 47 32.91 17.94 -15.38
CA GLY A 47 34.27 17.68 -15.87
C GLY A 47 35.35 17.60 -14.78
N SER A 48 35.02 18.01 -13.55
CA SER A 48 35.87 17.90 -12.36
C SER A 48 35.23 16.97 -11.33
N GLY A 49 36.05 16.13 -10.68
CA GLY A 49 35.57 15.25 -9.60
C GLY A 49 35.00 16.03 -8.41
N GLN A 50 34.02 15.42 -7.75
CA GLN A 50 33.42 15.90 -6.50
C GLN A 50 34.03 15.14 -5.30
N ASP A 51 33.90 15.70 -4.10
CA ASP A 51 34.29 15.00 -2.88
C ASP A 51 33.26 13.94 -2.48
N MET A 52 33.70 12.95 -1.70
CA MET A 52 32.88 11.82 -1.28
C MET A 52 31.64 12.24 -0.46
N VAL A 53 31.72 13.30 0.35
CA VAL A 53 30.62 13.74 1.20
C VAL A 53 29.52 14.37 0.35
N SER A 54 29.88 15.24 -0.60
CA SER A 54 28.94 15.80 -1.58
C SER A 54 28.26 14.72 -2.43
N ILE A 55 28.98 13.67 -2.83
CA ILE A 55 28.40 12.55 -3.58
C ILE A 55 27.41 11.76 -2.72
N LEU A 56 27.75 11.46 -1.46
CA LEU A 56 26.85 10.76 -0.55
C LEU A 56 25.60 11.59 -0.21
N GLN A 57 25.74 12.90 -0.03
CA GLN A 57 24.61 13.82 0.15
C GLN A 57 23.70 13.87 -1.09
N LEU A 58 24.27 13.85 -2.29
CA LEU A 58 23.50 13.81 -3.53
C LEU A 58 22.70 12.49 -3.66
N VAL A 59 23.33 11.35 -3.33
CA VAL A 59 22.63 10.05 -3.28
C VAL A 59 21.54 10.04 -2.21
N GLN A 60 21.79 10.62 -1.03
CA GLN A 60 20.78 10.74 0.02
C GLN A 60 19.59 11.61 -0.40
N ASN A 61 19.82 12.75 -1.05
CA ASN A 61 18.75 13.58 -1.58
C ASN A 61 17.94 12.85 -2.66
N LEU A 62 18.58 12.03 -3.49
CA LEU A 62 17.90 11.17 -4.46
C LEU A 62 17.11 10.02 -3.84
N MET A 63 17.48 9.55 -2.65
CA MET A 63 16.73 8.53 -1.89
C MET A 63 15.52 9.08 -1.13
N HIS A 64 15.40 10.41 -1.01
CA HIS A 64 14.37 11.09 -0.22
C HIS A 64 13.61 12.20 -0.98
N GLY A 65 13.92 12.42 -2.26
CA GLY A 65 13.22 13.37 -3.12
C GLY A 65 12.01 12.72 -3.79
N GLU A 66 10.93 13.51 -3.97
CA GLU A 66 9.66 13.11 -4.58
C GLU A 66 8.72 12.23 -3.70
N GLU A 67 8.46 12.67 -2.47
CA GLU A 67 7.12 12.52 -1.87
C GLU A 67 6.33 13.83 -2.08
N GLU A 68 5.95 14.11 -3.34
CA GLU A 68 4.81 15.00 -3.61
C GLU A 68 3.50 14.21 -3.42
N GLU A 69 2.41 14.95 -3.16
CA GLU A 69 1.12 14.41 -2.69
C GLU A 69 0.47 13.43 -3.70
N GLU A 70 -0.43 12.57 -3.19
CA GLU A 70 -1.23 11.60 -3.97
C GLU A 70 -0.57 10.29 -4.44
N THR A 71 0.05 9.52 -3.54
CA THR A 71 -0.31 8.09 -3.36
C THR A 71 0.27 7.54 -2.06
N SER A 72 -0.57 7.03 -1.15
CA SER A 72 -0.12 6.44 0.13
C SER A 72 0.48 5.04 0.00
N GLN A 73 1.18 4.76 -1.09
CA GLN A 73 2.06 3.61 -1.26
C GLN A 73 3.52 4.08 -1.13
N ALA A 74 3.88 4.56 0.06
CA ALA A 74 5.27 4.81 0.40
C ALA A 74 6.07 3.55 0.07
N TYR A 75 7.02 3.64 -0.86
CA TYR A 75 8.00 2.58 -1.13
C TYR A 75 8.89 2.46 0.10
N ARG A 76 8.40 1.71 1.09
CA ARG A 76 9.00 1.62 2.42
C ARG A 76 10.46 1.24 2.25
N LEU A 77 11.35 2.19 2.52
CA LEU A 77 12.80 2.01 2.54
C LEU A 77 13.13 0.98 3.62
N GLN A 78 13.09 -0.28 3.20
CA GLN A 78 13.14 -1.48 4.03
C GLN A 78 14.28 -1.29 5.02
N ASN A 79 13.98 -1.35 6.31
CA ASN A 79 15.04 -1.41 7.30
C ASN A 79 15.79 -2.71 7.01
N VAL A 80 17.02 -2.56 6.52
CA VAL A 80 17.93 -3.67 6.33
C VAL A 80 18.23 -4.18 7.72
N GLY A 81 17.50 -5.19 8.18
CA GLY A 81 17.81 -5.85 9.44
C GLY A 81 19.24 -6.39 9.42
N GLU A 82 19.81 -6.70 10.57
CA GLU A 82 21.20 -7.15 10.72
C GLU A 82 21.61 -8.28 9.74
N GLN A 83 20.63 -9.08 9.33
CA GLN A 83 20.72 -10.15 8.32
C GLN A 83 21.07 -9.64 6.91
N GLY A 84 20.48 -8.53 6.49
CA GLY A 84 20.74 -7.92 5.19
C GLY A 84 22.09 -7.21 5.11
N HIS A 85 22.67 -6.82 6.25
CA HIS A 85 24.06 -6.36 6.30
C HIS A 85 25.03 -7.41 5.75
N MET A 86 24.77 -8.71 5.97
CA MET A 86 25.60 -9.78 5.40
C MET A 86 25.52 -9.86 3.87
N ALA A 87 24.36 -9.60 3.29
CA ALA A 87 24.20 -9.53 1.83
C ALA A 87 24.94 -8.31 1.25
N LEU A 88 24.79 -7.13 1.88
CA LEU A 88 25.49 -5.90 1.48
C LEU A 88 27.01 -6.01 1.63
N LEU A 89 27.49 -6.62 2.72
CA LEU A 89 28.90 -6.98 2.91
C LEU A 89 29.35 -7.94 1.81
N GLY A 90 28.55 -8.94 1.46
CA GLY A 90 28.89 -9.89 0.40
C GLY A 90 29.01 -9.28 -0.98
N HIS A 91 28.17 -8.29 -1.33
CA HIS A 91 28.32 -7.51 -2.57
C HIS A 91 29.59 -6.68 -2.58
N SER A 92 29.83 -5.99 -1.46
CA SER A 92 31.04 -5.17 -1.27
C SER A 92 32.31 -6.04 -1.37
N LEU A 93 32.29 -7.24 -0.77
CA LEU A 93 33.37 -8.22 -0.84
C LEU A 93 33.50 -8.84 -2.23
N ALA A 94 32.41 -9.05 -2.97
CA ALA A 94 32.47 -9.53 -4.36
C ALA A 94 33.22 -8.55 -5.25
N ALA A 95 32.95 -7.25 -5.11
CA ALA A 95 33.68 -6.20 -5.82
C ALA A 95 35.18 -6.23 -5.49
N TYR A 96 35.56 -6.31 -4.20
CA TYR A 96 36.96 -6.42 -3.79
C TYR A 96 37.64 -7.71 -4.30
N ILE A 97 37.00 -8.86 -4.13
CA ILE A 97 37.51 -10.18 -4.54
C ILE A 97 37.70 -10.28 -6.06
N SER A 98 36.93 -9.52 -6.86
CA SER A 98 37.09 -9.47 -8.32
C SER A 98 38.47 -8.97 -8.78
N VAL A 99 39.19 -8.23 -7.93
CA VAL A 99 40.53 -7.66 -8.20
C VAL A 99 41.66 -8.68 -7.93
N LEU A 100 41.37 -9.81 -7.28
CA LEU A 100 42.37 -10.85 -6.98
C LEU A 100 42.90 -11.54 -8.26
N ASP A 101 44.08 -12.17 -8.13
CA ASP A 101 44.66 -12.92 -9.24
C ASP A 101 43.72 -14.05 -9.72
N ARG A 102 43.77 -14.32 -11.03
CA ARG A 102 42.81 -15.22 -11.70
C ARG A 102 42.86 -16.66 -11.17
N GLU A 103 43.95 -17.10 -10.54
CA GLU A 103 44.04 -18.43 -9.94
C GLU A 103 43.40 -18.50 -8.56
N ARG A 104 43.71 -17.55 -7.67
CA ARG A 104 43.08 -17.46 -6.35
C ARG A 104 41.58 -17.21 -6.50
N LEU A 105 41.19 -16.30 -7.39
CA LEU A 105 39.79 -16.03 -7.70
C LEU A 105 39.07 -17.29 -8.19
N ARG A 106 39.66 -18.07 -9.11
CA ARG A 106 39.09 -19.35 -9.57
C ARG A 106 38.99 -20.38 -8.44
N LYS A 107 40.02 -20.52 -7.61
CA LYS A 107 40.02 -21.46 -6.47
C LYS A 107 38.97 -21.09 -5.42
N LEU A 108 38.79 -19.80 -5.14
CA LEU A 108 37.82 -19.29 -4.17
C LEU A 108 36.37 -19.42 -4.70
N THR A 109 36.11 -18.92 -5.91
CA THR A 109 34.78 -18.97 -6.54
C THR A 109 34.27 -20.39 -6.73
N THR A 110 35.11 -21.33 -7.18
CA THR A 110 34.70 -22.74 -7.29
C THR A 110 34.33 -23.33 -5.94
N ARG A 111 35.07 -23.03 -4.86
CA ARG A 111 34.74 -23.53 -3.51
C ARG A 111 33.41 -22.97 -3.01
N ILE A 112 33.20 -21.66 -3.10
CA ILE A 112 31.95 -21.00 -2.69
C ILE A 112 30.78 -21.57 -3.50
N LEU A 113 30.91 -21.67 -4.82
CA LEU A 113 29.87 -22.18 -5.70
C LEU A 113 29.51 -23.63 -5.39
N SER A 114 30.51 -24.52 -5.24
CA SER A 114 30.29 -25.92 -4.88
C SER A 114 29.64 -26.08 -3.50
N ASP A 115 30.11 -25.35 -2.50
CA ASP A 115 29.57 -25.41 -1.13
C ASP A 115 28.11 -24.91 -1.09
N THR A 116 27.84 -23.75 -1.67
CA THR A 116 26.48 -23.18 -1.80
C THR A 116 25.54 -24.14 -2.54
N THR A 117 26.00 -24.72 -3.67
CA THR A 117 25.20 -25.67 -4.47
C THR A 117 24.85 -26.91 -3.66
N LEU A 118 25.83 -27.52 -2.99
CA LEU A 118 25.62 -28.70 -2.14
C LEU A 118 24.67 -28.41 -0.98
N TRP A 119 24.79 -27.24 -0.37
CA TRP A 119 23.96 -26.85 0.77
C TRP A 119 22.50 -26.62 0.36
N LEU A 120 22.26 -25.92 -0.76
CA LEU A 120 20.92 -25.73 -1.32
C LEU A 120 20.30 -27.05 -1.78
N CYS A 121 21.06 -27.90 -2.48
CA CYS A 121 20.58 -29.23 -2.90
C CYS A 121 20.18 -30.10 -1.70
N ARG A 122 20.91 -30.04 -0.57
CA ARG A 122 20.53 -30.74 0.66
C ARG A 122 19.30 -30.12 1.33
N LEU A 123 19.28 -28.80 1.48
CA LEU A 123 18.20 -28.06 2.14
C LEU A 123 16.84 -28.28 1.45
N PHE A 124 16.82 -28.22 0.11
CA PHE A 124 15.61 -28.39 -0.70
C PHE A 124 15.38 -29.83 -1.19
N ARG A 125 16.12 -30.81 -0.63
CA ARG A 125 15.97 -32.25 -0.93
C ARG A 125 16.12 -32.58 -2.42
N TYR A 126 16.96 -31.81 -3.12
CA TYR A 126 17.17 -31.89 -4.56
C TYR A 126 18.47 -32.65 -4.88
N GLU A 127 18.37 -33.97 -4.97
CA GLU A 127 19.53 -34.84 -5.21
C GLU A 127 20.16 -34.63 -6.60
N ASN A 128 21.49 -34.72 -6.67
CA ASN A 128 22.31 -34.63 -7.88
C ASN A 128 22.09 -33.37 -8.74
N GLY A 129 21.67 -32.26 -8.13
CA GLY A 129 21.48 -30.98 -8.82
C GLY A 129 22.75 -30.14 -8.99
N SER A 130 22.78 -29.37 -10.08
CA SER A 130 23.62 -28.18 -10.25
C SER A 130 22.80 -26.91 -10.00
N ALA A 131 23.46 -25.81 -9.65
CA ALA A 131 22.82 -24.52 -9.40
C ALA A 131 23.31 -23.42 -10.37
N TYR A 132 22.37 -22.63 -10.87
CA TYR A 132 22.63 -21.38 -11.60
C TYR A 132 22.12 -20.20 -10.78
N TYR A 133 22.91 -19.13 -10.69
CA TYR A 133 22.66 -17.95 -9.85
C TYR A 133 22.42 -16.73 -10.74
N HIS A 134 21.27 -16.09 -10.58
CA HIS A 134 20.78 -15.03 -11.46
C HIS A 134 20.10 -13.90 -10.67
N GLU A 135 20.21 -12.67 -11.18
CA GLU A 135 19.62 -11.47 -10.54
C GLU A 135 18.15 -11.25 -10.95
N ASP A 136 17.75 -11.71 -12.14
CA ASP A 136 16.37 -11.69 -12.62
C ASP A 136 15.79 -13.12 -12.54
N ASP A 137 14.72 -13.31 -11.76
CA ASP A 137 14.00 -14.57 -11.57
C ASP A 137 13.56 -15.29 -12.87
N ARG A 138 13.54 -14.58 -14.00
CA ARG A 138 13.18 -15.12 -15.32
C ARG A 138 14.39 -15.67 -16.08
N GLU A 139 15.60 -15.23 -15.75
CA GLU A 139 16.82 -15.65 -16.45
C GLU A 139 17.08 -17.14 -16.24
N GLY A 140 16.88 -17.67 -15.03
CA GLY A 140 17.02 -19.10 -14.72
C GLY A 140 16.24 -20.00 -15.68
N LEU A 141 14.91 -19.82 -15.74
CA LEU A 141 14.04 -20.54 -16.67
C LEU A 141 14.42 -20.31 -18.15
N LEU A 142 14.83 -19.10 -18.53
CA LEU A 142 15.32 -18.81 -19.88
C LEU A 142 16.54 -19.68 -20.26
N LYS A 143 17.53 -19.83 -19.36
CA LYS A 143 18.70 -20.69 -19.62
C LYS A 143 18.31 -22.17 -19.63
N ILE A 144 17.37 -22.60 -18.80
CA ILE A 144 16.81 -23.96 -18.85
C ILE A 144 16.13 -24.22 -20.20
N CYS A 145 15.29 -23.31 -20.71
CA CYS A 145 14.71 -23.46 -22.05
C CYS A 145 15.78 -23.60 -23.14
N ARG A 146 16.89 -22.83 -23.05
CA ARG A 146 18.04 -22.99 -23.97
C ARG A 146 18.72 -24.35 -23.82
N LEU A 147 18.92 -24.85 -22.60
CA LEU A 147 19.46 -26.19 -22.35
C LEU A 147 18.59 -27.26 -23.01
N VAL A 148 17.28 -27.23 -22.79
CA VAL A 148 16.36 -28.22 -23.37
C VAL A 148 16.34 -28.14 -24.90
N ILE A 149 16.40 -26.94 -25.49
CA ILE A 149 16.57 -26.79 -26.95
C ILE A 149 17.89 -27.45 -27.41
N HIS A 150 19.01 -27.17 -26.75
CA HIS A 150 20.30 -27.80 -27.07
C HIS A 150 20.31 -29.34 -26.89
N THR A 151 19.52 -29.88 -25.96
CA THR A 151 19.40 -31.32 -25.72
C THR A 151 18.44 -32.00 -26.71
N CYS A 152 17.37 -31.32 -27.14
CA CYS A 152 16.37 -31.88 -28.05
C CYS A 152 16.68 -31.67 -29.55
N TYR A 153 17.56 -30.73 -29.89
CA TYR A 153 17.91 -30.38 -31.27
C TYR A 153 19.44 -30.36 -31.44
N GLU A 154 20.02 -31.50 -31.84
CA GLU A 154 21.48 -31.69 -31.96
C GLU A 154 22.15 -30.62 -32.86
N ASP A 155 21.57 -30.38 -34.04
CA ASP A 155 22.09 -29.41 -35.03
C ASP A 155 21.85 -27.94 -34.66
N TYR A 156 21.12 -27.64 -33.58
CA TYR A 156 20.81 -26.25 -33.17
C TYR A 156 22.07 -25.43 -32.86
N THR A 157 23.17 -26.08 -32.50
CA THR A 157 24.47 -25.41 -32.30
C THR A 157 25.12 -24.91 -33.60
N VAL A 158 24.77 -25.49 -34.76
CA VAL A 158 25.39 -25.22 -36.06
C VAL A 158 24.44 -24.45 -36.97
N GLU A 159 23.19 -24.91 -37.11
CA GLU A 159 22.18 -24.31 -37.99
C GLU A 159 21.29 -23.26 -37.27
N GLY A 160 21.38 -23.20 -35.94
CA GLY A 160 20.64 -22.24 -35.13
C GLY A 160 19.13 -22.40 -35.29
N PHE A 161 18.45 -21.26 -35.47
CA PHE A 161 16.99 -21.18 -35.51
C PHE A 161 16.33 -22.04 -36.61
N ASN A 162 17.03 -22.35 -37.70
CA ASN A 162 16.47 -23.07 -38.84
C ASN A 162 15.94 -24.48 -38.47
N VAL A 163 16.61 -25.17 -37.54
CA VAL A 163 16.24 -26.52 -37.09
C VAL A 163 14.84 -26.55 -36.45
N LEU A 164 14.44 -25.44 -35.82
CA LEU A 164 13.17 -25.30 -35.10
C LEU A 164 11.94 -25.19 -36.03
N TYR A 165 12.15 -25.00 -37.35
CA TYR A 165 11.07 -25.10 -38.33
C TYR A 165 10.71 -26.54 -38.68
N THR A 166 11.65 -27.48 -38.58
CA THR A 166 11.44 -28.90 -38.92
C THR A 166 10.51 -29.59 -37.92
N LYS A 167 10.63 -29.23 -36.64
CA LYS A 167 9.69 -29.54 -35.56
C LYS A 167 9.57 -28.31 -34.69
N GLN A 168 8.37 -27.75 -34.60
CA GLN A 168 8.14 -26.56 -33.79
C GLN A 168 8.18 -26.92 -32.29
N PRO A 169 9.04 -26.31 -31.45
CA PRO A 169 9.00 -26.54 -30.01
C PRO A 169 7.75 -25.92 -29.38
N VAL A 170 7.16 -26.60 -28.39
CA VAL A 170 6.04 -26.08 -27.59
C VAL A 170 6.41 -26.04 -26.11
N ILE A 171 6.29 -24.85 -25.52
CA ILE A 171 6.46 -24.58 -24.09
C ILE A 171 5.06 -24.43 -23.48
N TYR A 172 4.75 -25.27 -22.49
CA TYR A 172 3.48 -25.27 -21.78
C TYR A 172 3.64 -24.49 -20.47
N ILE A 173 2.68 -23.59 -20.19
CA ILE A 173 2.68 -22.75 -18.99
C ILE A 173 1.25 -22.68 -18.42
N SER A 174 1.10 -22.74 -17.09
CA SER A 174 -0.21 -22.53 -16.45
C SER A 174 -0.76 -21.13 -16.76
N SER A 175 -2.08 -20.98 -16.89
CA SER A 175 -2.72 -19.66 -16.94
C SER A 175 -2.47 -18.84 -15.66
N ALA A 176 -2.39 -19.50 -14.50
CA ALA A 176 -2.07 -18.89 -13.22
C ALA A 176 -0.56 -18.65 -12.96
N ALA A 177 0.30 -18.77 -13.98
CA ALA A 177 1.72 -18.43 -13.89
C ALA A 177 1.95 -16.90 -13.92
N ARG A 178 3.21 -16.47 -13.71
CA ARG A 178 3.58 -15.04 -13.72
C ARG A 178 3.16 -14.36 -15.03
N THR A 179 2.49 -13.21 -14.90
CA THR A 179 2.00 -12.44 -16.05
C THR A 179 3.15 -12.04 -16.98
N GLY A 180 2.93 -12.19 -18.29
CA GLY A 180 3.95 -11.91 -19.31
C GLY A 180 5.13 -12.89 -19.38
N LEU A 181 5.26 -13.89 -18.48
CA LEU A 181 6.42 -14.81 -18.45
C LEU A 181 6.62 -15.53 -19.80
N GLY A 182 5.57 -16.16 -20.33
CA GLY A 182 5.64 -16.86 -21.63
C GLY A 182 5.99 -15.95 -22.80
N GLN A 183 5.51 -14.70 -22.81
CA GLN A 183 5.87 -13.70 -23.84
C GLN A 183 7.34 -13.30 -23.73
N ALA A 184 7.83 -13.05 -22.51
CA ALA A 184 9.23 -12.70 -22.26
C ALA A 184 10.17 -13.84 -22.67
N LEU A 185 9.82 -15.10 -22.34
CA LEU A 185 10.57 -16.29 -22.77
C LEU A 185 10.63 -16.40 -24.30
N CYS A 186 9.50 -16.28 -25.00
CA CYS A 186 9.47 -16.33 -26.46
C CYS A 186 10.36 -15.23 -27.07
N ASN A 187 10.22 -13.98 -26.61
CA ASN A 187 11.02 -12.85 -27.08
C ASN A 187 12.53 -13.06 -26.85
N GLN A 188 12.94 -13.60 -25.69
CA GLN A 188 14.34 -13.82 -25.31
C GLN A 188 14.97 -15.09 -25.91
N LEU A 189 14.15 -16.01 -26.43
CA LEU A 189 14.57 -17.19 -27.19
C LEU A 189 14.49 -16.97 -28.71
N GLY A 190 13.85 -15.89 -29.17
CA GLY A 190 13.54 -15.66 -30.58
C GLY A 190 12.42 -16.56 -31.13
N LEU A 191 11.65 -17.21 -30.25
CA LEU A 191 10.55 -18.10 -30.65
C LEU A 191 9.28 -17.32 -31.01
N PRO A 192 8.49 -17.74 -32.01
CA PRO A 192 7.18 -17.19 -32.26
C PRO A 192 6.20 -17.60 -31.14
N LEU A 193 5.15 -16.81 -30.91
CA LEU A 193 4.17 -17.10 -29.85
C LEU A 193 3.34 -18.37 -30.09
N SER A 194 3.35 -18.92 -31.30
CA SER A 194 2.79 -20.26 -31.58
C SER A 194 3.58 -21.40 -30.94
N CYS A 195 4.79 -21.14 -30.42
CA CYS A 195 5.54 -22.04 -29.56
C CYS A 195 5.11 -22.00 -28.08
N LEU A 196 4.14 -21.16 -27.70
CA LEU A 196 3.65 -21.05 -26.33
C LEU A 196 2.23 -21.62 -26.22
N CYS A 197 2.04 -22.61 -25.36
CA CYS A 197 0.72 -23.14 -25.00
C CYS A 197 0.37 -22.72 -23.57
N ARG A 198 -0.67 -21.89 -23.40
CA ARG A 198 -1.24 -21.62 -22.07
C ARG A 198 -2.22 -22.73 -21.72
N VAL A 199 -1.99 -23.38 -20.58
CA VAL A 199 -2.79 -24.47 -20.04
C VAL A 199 -3.78 -23.89 -19.04
N PRO A 200 -5.10 -23.95 -19.28
CA PRO A 200 -6.10 -23.46 -18.34
C PRO A 200 -6.04 -24.16 -16.97
N CYS A 201 -6.45 -23.42 -15.95
CA CYS A 201 -6.75 -23.98 -14.64
C CYS A 201 -8.10 -24.72 -14.64
N ASN A 202 -8.30 -25.55 -13.61
CA ASN A 202 -9.41 -26.47 -13.48
C ASN A 202 -10.68 -25.78 -12.99
N THR A 203 -11.72 -25.75 -13.83
CA THR A 203 -12.97 -25.01 -13.56
C THR A 203 -14.09 -25.81 -12.91
N MET A 204 -13.93 -27.14 -12.75
CA MET A 204 -15.04 -28.05 -12.42
C MET A 204 -14.85 -28.90 -11.16
N PHE A 205 -13.64 -29.39 -10.85
CA PHE A 205 -13.41 -30.35 -9.76
C PHE A 205 -12.06 -30.17 -9.06
N GLY A 206 -12.03 -29.37 -8.00
CA GLY A 206 -10.85 -29.05 -7.19
C GLY A 206 -10.67 -27.55 -7.03
N SER A 207 -9.47 -27.10 -6.67
CA SER A 207 -9.17 -25.68 -6.58
C SER A 207 -9.06 -25.03 -7.96
N GLN A 208 -9.70 -23.87 -8.10
CA GLN A 208 -9.85 -23.16 -9.38
C GLN A 208 -8.53 -22.63 -9.96
N HIS A 209 -7.46 -22.59 -9.15
CA HIS A 209 -6.15 -22.05 -9.51
C HIS A 209 -5.09 -23.14 -9.80
N GLN A 210 -5.48 -24.42 -9.84
CA GLN A 210 -4.60 -25.54 -10.25
C GLN A 210 -4.73 -25.83 -11.74
N MET A 211 -3.61 -26.11 -12.41
CA MET A 211 -3.55 -26.56 -13.81
C MET A 211 -4.40 -27.81 -14.06
N ASP A 212 -5.21 -27.81 -15.13
CA ASP A 212 -5.96 -29.00 -15.54
C ASP A 212 -5.06 -30.01 -16.27
N VAL A 213 -4.67 -31.05 -15.53
CA VAL A 213 -3.87 -32.20 -15.98
C VAL A 213 -4.52 -32.95 -17.14
N ALA A 214 -5.86 -33.06 -17.18
CA ALA A 214 -6.57 -33.80 -18.22
C ALA A 214 -6.71 -32.98 -19.51
N LEU A 215 -6.79 -31.66 -19.40
CA LEU A 215 -6.74 -30.75 -20.55
C LEU A 215 -5.31 -30.65 -21.11
N LEU A 216 -4.29 -30.61 -20.26
CA LEU A 216 -2.88 -30.66 -20.65
C LEU A 216 -2.57 -31.91 -21.50
N ASP A 217 -2.96 -33.10 -21.06
CA ASP A 217 -2.73 -34.35 -21.81
C ASP A 217 -3.39 -34.34 -23.20
N ARG A 218 -4.54 -33.66 -23.36
CA ARG A 218 -5.17 -33.44 -24.68
C ARG A 218 -4.37 -32.48 -25.55
N LEU A 219 -3.99 -31.31 -25.00
CA LEU A 219 -3.19 -30.31 -25.72
C LEU A 219 -1.86 -30.90 -26.21
N ILE A 220 -1.19 -31.70 -25.39
CA ILE A 220 0.05 -32.40 -25.77
C ILE A 220 -0.20 -33.38 -26.93
N LYS A 221 -1.27 -34.17 -26.87
CA LYS A 221 -1.63 -35.09 -27.96
C LYS A 221 -1.90 -34.35 -29.27
N ASP A 222 -2.73 -33.31 -29.23
CA ASP A 222 -3.10 -32.51 -30.41
C ASP A 222 -1.85 -31.85 -31.05
N ASP A 223 -0.91 -31.36 -30.23
CA ASP A 223 0.35 -30.77 -30.71
C ASP A 223 1.32 -31.83 -31.28
N VAL A 224 1.40 -33.03 -30.69
CA VAL A 224 2.19 -34.16 -31.23
C VAL A 224 1.60 -34.66 -32.56
N GLU A 225 0.27 -34.80 -32.65
CA GLU A 225 -0.43 -35.16 -33.90
C GLU A 225 -0.25 -34.08 -34.98
N SER A 226 -0.12 -32.81 -34.58
CA SER A 226 0.23 -31.69 -35.45
C SER A 226 1.71 -31.63 -35.86
N GLY A 227 2.54 -32.60 -35.43
CA GLY A 227 3.96 -32.67 -35.77
C GLY A 227 4.88 -31.71 -35.00
N LYS A 228 4.37 -31.07 -33.93
CA LYS A 228 5.17 -30.23 -33.03
C LYS A 228 5.93 -31.09 -32.02
N LEU A 229 6.91 -30.50 -31.34
CA LEU A 229 7.67 -31.12 -30.26
C LEU A 229 7.30 -30.49 -28.91
N PRO A 230 6.58 -31.20 -28.03
CA PRO A 230 6.45 -30.80 -26.63
C PRO A 230 7.83 -30.73 -25.98
N LEU A 231 8.23 -29.53 -25.55
CA LEU A 231 9.61 -29.25 -25.11
C LEU A 231 9.70 -29.24 -23.57
N LEU A 232 8.90 -28.38 -22.95
CA LEU A 232 9.00 -28.06 -21.52
C LEU A 232 7.63 -27.68 -20.95
N LEU A 233 7.37 -28.11 -19.72
CA LEU A 233 6.22 -27.71 -18.91
C LEU A 233 6.72 -26.86 -17.72
N VAL A 234 6.12 -25.69 -17.54
CA VAL A 234 6.27 -24.83 -16.35
C VAL A 234 5.07 -25.06 -15.42
N ALA A 235 5.32 -25.70 -14.28
CA ALA A 235 4.33 -25.96 -13.24
C ALA A 235 4.57 -25.08 -12.01
N ASN A 236 3.50 -24.75 -11.28
CA ASN A 236 3.57 -23.89 -10.10
C ASN A 236 3.51 -24.70 -8.80
N ALA A 237 4.48 -24.49 -7.92
CA ALA A 237 4.47 -24.92 -6.53
C ALA A 237 4.22 -23.70 -5.63
N GLY A 238 2.97 -23.21 -5.63
CA GLY A 238 2.58 -21.93 -5.07
C GLY A 238 2.54 -20.84 -6.14
N THR A 239 1.39 -20.74 -6.82
CA THR A 239 1.13 -19.70 -7.84
C THR A 239 1.39 -18.29 -7.28
N PRO A 240 1.94 -17.36 -8.07
CA PRO A 240 2.34 -16.03 -7.59
C PRO A 240 1.17 -15.22 -7.01
N GLY A 241 -0.04 -15.37 -7.56
CA GLY A 241 -1.24 -14.71 -7.03
C GLY A 241 -1.80 -15.42 -5.79
N ALA A 242 -2.28 -16.66 -5.98
CA ALA A 242 -3.13 -17.35 -5.02
C ALA A 242 -2.42 -18.36 -4.09
N GLY A 243 -1.15 -18.70 -4.36
CA GLY A 243 -0.38 -19.63 -3.54
C GLY A 243 -0.70 -21.12 -3.73
N HIS A 244 -1.45 -21.50 -4.77
CA HIS A 244 -1.83 -22.90 -4.99
C HIS A 244 -0.69 -23.75 -5.56
N THR A 245 -0.58 -25.00 -5.10
CA THR A 245 0.33 -26.01 -5.65
C THR A 245 -0.37 -26.82 -6.74
N ASP A 246 0.21 -26.89 -7.94
CA ASP A 246 -0.23 -27.79 -9.01
C ASP A 246 -0.10 -29.28 -8.61
N LYS A 247 -0.72 -30.18 -9.36
CA LYS A 247 -0.65 -31.64 -9.12
C LYS A 247 0.69 -32.23 -9.61
N LEU A 248 1.80 -31.72 -9.08
CA LEU A 248 3.18 -31.94 -9.55
C LEU A 248 3.53 -33.42 -9.78
N GLY A 249 3.08 -34.33 -8.92
CA GLY A 249 3.30 -35.78 -9.11
C GLY A 249 2.70 -36.32 -10.41
N ARG A 250 1.48 -35.89 -10.76
CA ARG A 250 0.81 -36.26 -12.03
C ARG A 250 1.41 -35.54 -13.23
N LEU A 251 1.86 -34.29 -13.05
CA LEU A 251 2.57 -33.55 -14.10
C LEU A 251 3.91 -34.21 -14.42
N LYS A 252 4.65 -34.75 -13.43
CA LYS A 252 5.89 -35.50 -13.70
C LYS A 252 5.62 -36.82 -14.42
N GLU A 253 4.57 -37.56 -14.05
CA GLU A 253 4.14 -38.76 -14.80
C GLU A 253 3.87 -38.45 -16.29
N LEU A 254 3.18 -37.34 -16.60
CA LEU A 254 2.96 -36.90 -17.98
C LEU A 254 4.26 -36.47 -18.68
N CYS A 255 5.12 -35.69 -18.00
CA CYS A 255 6.40 -35.27 -18.57
C CYS A 255 7.31 -36.46 -18.91
N GLU A 256 7.34 -37.49 -18.07
CA GLU A 256 8.06 -38.74 -18.35
C GLU A 256 7.44 -39.49 -19.55
N GLN A 257 6.11 -39.55 -19.66
CA GLN A 257 5.41 -40.20 -20.78
C GLN A 257 5.71 -39.56 -22.14
N TYR A 258 5.81 -38.23 -22.20
CA TYR A 258 6.04 -37.48 -23.45
C TYR A 258 7.50 -37.04 -23.65
N ASN A 259 8.42 -37.45 -22.77
CA ASN A 259 9.83 -37.02 -22.75
C ASN A 259 9.99 -35.49 -22.76
N MET A 260 9.20 -34.81 -21.93
CA MET A 260 9.20 -33.36 -21.74
C MET A 260 9.97 -32.98 -20.47
N TRP A 261 10.58 -31.80 -20.48
CA TRP A 261 11.22 -31.25 -19.29
C TRP A 261 10.20 -30.66 -18.31
N LEU A 262 10.27 -30.98 -17.01
CA LEU A 262 9.46 -30.34 -15.96
C LEU A 262 10.27 -29.26 -15.22
N HIS A 263 9.87 -28.00 -15.38
CA HIS A 263 10.31 -26.91 -14.52
C HIS A 263 9.25 -26.59 -13.45
N VAL A 264 9.68 -26.31 -12.22
CA VAL A 264 8.79 -25.92 -11.11
C VAL A 264 9.23 -24.58 -10.52
N GLU A 265 8.33 -23.60 -10.47
CA GLU A 265 8.53 -22.32 -9.77
C GLU A 265 7.44 -22.08 -8.73
N GLY A 266 7.71 -21.27 -7.70
CA GLY A 266 6.68 -20.85 -6.74
C GLY A 266 7.15 -20.79 -5.29
N VAL A 267 6.35 -20.12 -4.46
CA VAL A 267 6.69 -19.81 -3.06
C VAL A 267 6.59 -21.02 -2.11
N ASN A 268 5.78 -22.03 -2.44
CA ASN A 268 5.61 -23.22 -1.59
C ASN A 268 6.85 -24.13 -1.64
N LEU A 269 7.74 -23.97 -2.63
CA LEU A 269 9.06 -24.61 -2.67
C LEU A 269 9.88 -24.35 -1.40
N ALA A 270 9.68 -23.20 -0.74
CA ALA A 270 10.30 -22.91 0.55
C ALA A 270 10.01 -24.00 1.60
N THR A 271 8.80 -24.57 1.59
CA THR A 271 8.40 -25.58 2.58
C THR A 271 9.20 -26.89 2.48
N LEU A 272 9.89 -27.16 1.36
CA LEU A 272 10.79 -28.33 1.22
C LEU A 272 11.91 -28.35 2.29
N ALA A 273 12.30 -27.18 2.77
CA ALA A 273 13.29 -27.01 3.85
C ALA A 273 12.77 -27.42 5.23
N LEU A 274 11.45 -27.47 5.44
CA LEU A 274 10.85 -27.89 6.70
C LEU A 274 10.98 -29.40 6.91
N GLY A 275 10.92 -29.86 8.17
CA GLY A 275 10.95 -31.30 8.47
C GLY A 275 9.73 -32.04 7.90
N TYR A 276 8.54 -31.50 8.12
CA TYR A 276 7.28 -31.97 7.54
C TYR A 276 6.94 -31.18 6.28
N VAL A 277 6.57 -31.87 5.21
CA VAL A 277 6.29 -31.30 3.88
C VAL A 277 5.05 -31.98 3.32
N SER A 278 4.13 -31.20 2.74
CA SER A 278 2.97 -31.75 2.03
C SER A 278 3.39 -32.68 0.88
N SER A 279 2.63 -33.74 0.63
CA SER A 279 2.86 -34.65 -0.49
C SER A 279 2.73 -33.96 -1.86
N SER A 280 1.93 -32.88 -1.95
CA SER A 280 1.81 -32.06 -3.17
C SER A 280 3.14 -31.39 -3.52
N VAL A 281 3.75 -30.69 -2.56
CA VAL A 281 5.03 -29.99 -2.73
C VAL A 281 6.22 -30.96 -2.77
N LEU A 282 6.21 -32.04 -1.99
CA LEU A 282 7.32 -33.01 -1.95
C LEU A 282 7.61 -33.63 -3.33
N ALA A 283 6.60 -33.75 -4.20
CA ALA A 283 6.78 -34.19 -5.57
C ALA A 283 7.68 -33.26 -6.42
N ALA A 284 7.83 -31.97 -6.06
CA ALA A 284 8.77 -31.05 -6.70
C ALA A 284 10.22 -31.55 -6.66
N THR A 285 10.61 -32.32 -5.64
CA THR A 285 11.97 -32.89 -5.54
C THR A 285 12.37 -33.76 -6.74
N LYS A 286 11.39 -34.27 -7.50
CA LYS A 286 11.56 -35.09 -8.71
C LYS A 286 11.56 -34.30 -10.02
N CYS A 287 11.40 -32.98 -10.02
CA CYS A 287 11.44 -32.20 -11.26
C CYS A 287 12.85 -32.13 -11.87
N ASP A 288 12.91 -31.75 -13.14
CA ASP A 288 14.17 -31.66 -13.90
C ASP A 288 14.89 -30.32 -13.65
N SER A 289 14.14 -29.30 -13.23
CA SER A 289 14.68 -28.07 -12.63
C SER A 289 13.64 -27.31 -11.77
N MET A 290 14.10 -26.48 -10.84
CA MET A 290 13.25 -25.59 -10.03
C MET A 290 13.91 -24.23 -9.77
N THR A 291 13.11 -23.17 -9.66
CA THR A 291 13.58 -21.81 -9.34
C THR A 291 13.26 -21.44 -7.89
N LEU A 292 14.28 -21.01 -7.13
CA LEU A 292 14.22 -20.66 -5.72
C LEU A 292 14.51 -19.16 -5.52
N THR A 293 13.54 -18.39 -5.02
CA THR A 293 13.66 -16.93 -4.79
C THR A 293 14.03 -16.62 -3.33
N LEU A 294 15.18 -17.15 -2.92
CA LEU A 294 15.65 -17.15 -1.52
C LEU A 294 15.73 -15.75 -0.88
N GLY A 295 16.01 -14.71 -1.67
CA GLY A 295 16.06 -13.33 -1.18
C GLY A 295 14.74 -12.88 -0.56
N SER A 296 13.64 -13.05 -1.30
CA SER A 296 12.29 -12.76 -0.84
C SER A 296 11.89 -13.62 0.36
N TRP A 297 12.27 -14.90 0.38
CA TRP A 297 11.88 -15.86 1.43
C TRP A 297 12.57 -15.64 2.78
N LEU A 298 13.78 -15.07 2.77
CA LEU A 298 14.63 -14.90 3.95
C LEU A 298 14.76 -13.45 4.40
N GLY A 299 14.19 -12.50 3.63
CA GLY A 299 14.32 -11.06 3.86
C GLY A 299 15.72 -10.53 3.55
N LEU A 300 16.39 -11.10 2.55
CA LEU A 300 17.76 -10.73 2.16
C LEU A 300 17.75 -9.79 0.94
N PRO A 301 18.24 -8.55 1.06
CA PRO A 301 18.23 -7.59 -0.03
C PRO A 301 19.25 -7.96 -1.12
N ALA A 302 18.85 -7.81 -2.37
CA ALA A 302 19.70 -7.95 -3.56
C ALA A 302 20.52 -9.25 -3.65
N VAL A 303 20.10 -10.35 -3.03
CA VAL A 303 20.74 -11.67 -3.26
C VAL A 303 20.15 -12.33 -4.51
N PRO A 304 20.94 -13.10 -5.28
CA PRO A 304 20.44 -13.75 -6.49
C PRO A 304 19.39 -14.82 -6.19
N ALA A 305 18.45 -14.99 -7.11
CA ALA A 305 17.66 -16.20 -7.22
C ALA A 305 18.51 -17.37 -7.74
N VAL A 306 18.07 -18.59 -7.43
CA VAL A 306 18.81 -19.81 -7.76
C VAL A 306 17.93 -20.79 -8.51
N THR A 307 18.34 -21.17 -9.72
CA THR A 307 17.73 -22.29 -10.45
C THR A 307 18.54 -23.55 -10.22
N LEU A 308 17.94 -24.54 -9.56
CA LEU A 308 18.50 -25.89 -9.46
C LEU A 308 18.07 -26.70 -10.68
N TYR A 309 18.97 -27.53 -11.24
CA TYR A 309 18.70 -28.34 -12.42
C TYR A 309 19.50 -29.65 -12.44
N ARG A 310 19.01 -30.65 -13.16
CA ARG A 310 19.69 -31.93 -13.38
C ARG A 310 20.08 -32.07 -14.86
N HIS A 311 21.38 -32.07 -15.14
CA HIS A 311 21.89 -32.37 -16.47
C HIS A 311 23.28 -33.01 -16.37
N GLU A 312 23.52 -34.07 -17.15
CA GLU A 312 24.80 -34.81 -17.09
C GLU A 312 25.90 -34.15 -17.93
N ASP A 313 25.55 -33.49 -19.04
CA ASP A 313 26.53 -32.85 -19.92
C ASP A 313 26.85 -31.40 -19.49
N PRO A 314 28.09 -31.11 -19.04
CA PRO A 314 28.52 -29.75 -18.73
C PRO A 314 28.73 -28.88 -19.96
N SER A 315 28.91 -29.46 -21.16
CA SER A 315 29.12 -28.71 -22.41
C SER A 315 27.82 -28.05 -22.89
N LEU A 316 26.70 -28.78 -22.86
CA LEU A 316 25.36 -28.21 -23.14
C LEU A 316 24.96 -27.20 -22.06
N SER A 317 25.30 -27.47 -20.79
CA SER A 317 25.09 -26.51 -19.69
C SER A 317 25.87 -25.21 -19.88
N LEU A 318 27.07 -25.27 -20.48
CA LEU A 318 27.86 -24.08 -20.85
C LEU A 318 27.29 -23.39 -22.09
N ALA A 319 26.86 -24.12 -23.12
CA ALA A 319 26.22 -23.57 -24.32
C ALA A 319 24.92 -22.81 -24.01
N ALA A 320 24.10 -23.36 -23.10
CA ALA A 320 22.89 -22.73 -22.59
C ALA A 320 23.15 -21.48 -21.73
N GLY A 321 24.37 -21.31 -21.23
CA GLY A 321 24.77 -20.23 -20.31
C GLY A 321 24.41 -20.47 -18.84
N LEU A 322 24.14 -21.72 -18.44
CA LEU A 322 23.95 -22.13 -17.04
C LEU A 322 25.28 -22.27 -16.27
N THR A 323 26.40 -22.31 -16.98
CA THR A 323 27.74 -22.25 -16.38
C THR A 323 28.60 -21.20 -17.09
N SER A 324 29.42 -20.49 -16.32
CA SER A 324 30.33 -19.48 -16.87
C SER A 324 31.78 -19.94 -16.88
N SER A 325 32.51 -19.58 -17.92
CA SER A 325 33.97 -19.65 -18.00
C SER A 325 34.66 -18.50 -17.25
N GLN A 326 33.94 -17.41 -16.96
CA GLN A 326 34.44 -16.24 -16.25
C GLN A 326 34.34 -16.44 -14.73
N PRO A 327 35.44 -16.39 -13.96
CA PRO A 327 35.37 -16.54 -12.51
C PRO A 327 34.59 -15.43 -11.80
N VAL A 328 34.60 -14.20 -12.32
CA VAL A 328 33.91 -13.05 -11.71
C VAL A 328 32.40 -13.26 -11.65
N GLU A 329 31.79 -13.81 -12.69
CA GLU A 329 30.33 -14.10 -12.71
C GLU A 329 29.93 -15.14 -11.65
N LYS A 330 30.85 -16.01 -11.22
CA LYS A 330 30.62 -16.97 -10.13
C LYS A 330 30.63 -16.32 -8.74
N LEU A 331 31.06 -15.06 -8.61
CA LEU A 331 30.94 -14.31 -7.35
C LEU A 331 29.50 -13.88 -7.04
N ARG A 332 28.55 -13.99 -7.99
CA ARG A 332 27.12 -13.75 -7.69
C ARG A 332 26.61 -14.62 -6.54
N ALA A 333 27.16 -15.82 -6.36
CA ALA A 333 26.80 -16.68 -5.23
C ALA A 333 27.33 -16.19 -3.86
N LEU A 334 28.28 -15.23 -3.80
CA LEU A 334 28.94 -14.82 -2.55
C LEU A 334 28.02 -14.10 -1.54
N PRO A 335 27.19 -13.10 -1.91
CA PRO A 335 26.23 -12.47 -1.00
C PRO A 335 25.30 -13.50 -0.36
N LEU A 336 24.72 -14.38 -1.19
CA LEU A 336 23.88 -15.47 -0.73
C LEU A 336 24.65 -16.41 0.20
N TRP A 337 25.82 -16.92 -0.20
CA TRP A 337 26.63 -17.83 0.62
C TRP A 337 26.95 -17.24 2.01
N LEU A 338 27.33 -15.96 2.10
CA LEU A 338 27.58 -15.30 3.38
C LEU A 338 26.33 -15.20 4.26
N SER A 339 25.18 -14.85 3.68
CA SER A 339 23.90 -14.83 4.41
C SER A 339 23.48 -16.23 4.87
N LEU A 340 23.66 -17.27 4.05
CA LEU A 340 23.34 -18.66 4.42
C LEU A 340 24.28 -19.18 5.52
N GLN A 341 25.57 -18.81 5.50
CA GLN A 341 26.54 -19.12 6.56
C GLN A 341 26.21 -18.40 7.89
N TYR A 342 25.68 -17.18 7.82
CA TYR A 342 25.28 -16.41 9.01
C TYR A 342 23.96 -16.90 9.63
N LEU A 343 22.95 -17.20 8.79
CA LEU A 343 21.66 -17.76 9.24
C LEU A 343 21.78 -19.21 9.73
N GLY A 344 22.68 -19.99 9.13
CA GLY A 344 22.79 -21.43 9.36
C GLY A 344 21.56 -22.20 8.87
N HIS A 345 21.57 -23.52 9.08
CA HIS A 345 20.46 -24.38 8.68
C HIS A 345 19.21 -24.08 9.51
N ASP A 346 19.36 -24.09 10.83
CA ASP A 346 18.26 -23.94 11.77
C ASP A 346 17.56 -22.57 11.63
N GLY A 347 18.31 -21.48 11.45
CA GLY A 347 17.75 -20.14 11.28
C GLY A 347 16.95 -19.96 9.98
N ILE A 348 17.26 -20.71 8.92
CA ILE A 348 16.44 -20.74 7.70
C ILE A 348 15.16 -21.55 7.92
N VAL A 349 15.28 -22.74 8.50
CA VAL A 349 14.14 -23.61 8.79
C VAL A 349 13.18 -22.91 9.75
N GLU A 350 13.68 -22.22 10.76
CA GLU A 350 12.91 -21.44 11.72
C GLU A 350 12.16 -20.27 11.05
N ARG A 351 12.81 -19.51 10.16
CA ARG A 351 12.14 -18.42 9.40
C ARG A 351 10.99 -18.91 8.54
N ILE A 352 11.22 -19.97 7.75
CA ILE A 352 10.20 -20.54 6.88
C ILE A 352 9.06 -21.14 7.72
N LYS A 353 9.40 -21.80 8.84
CA LYS A 353 8.43 -22.36 9.79
C LYS A 353 7.58 -21.26 10.42
N HIS A 354 8.20 -20.16 10.86
CA HIS A 354 7.51 -19.02 11.46
C HIS A 354 6.53 -18.39 10.48
N ALA A 355 6.95 -18.12 9.24
CA ALA A 355 6.06 -17.65 8.18
C ALA A 355 4.86 -18.59 7.95
N SER A 356 5.10 -19.90 7.83
CA SER A 356 4.02 -20.91 7.72
C SER A 356 3.08 -20.90 8.93
N GLN A 357 3.59 -20.70 10.16
CA GLN A 357 2.77 -20.63 11.37
C GLN A 357 1.91 -19.36 11.44
N LEU A 358 2.42 -18.21 11.00
CA LEU A 358 1.64 -16.97 10.89
C LEU A 358 0.46 -17.15 9.91
N SER A 359 0.74 -17.75 8.75
CA SER A 359 -0.29 -18.02 7.72
C SER A 359 -1.32 -19.03 8.19
N GLN A 360 -0.91 -20.10 8.89
CA GLN A 360 -1.84 -21.05 9.50
C GLN A 360 -2.74 -20.37 10.54
N ARG A 361 -2.19 -19.53 11.43
CA ARG A 361 -2.96 -18.80 12.45
C ARG A 361 -3.98 -17.86 11.82
N LEU A 362 -3.59 -17.11 10.79
CA LEU A 362 -4.52 -16.26 10.05
C LEU A 362 -5.64 -17.11 9.43
N LEU A 363 -5.31 -18.20 8.74
CA LEU A 363 -6.29 -19.08 8.10
C LEU A 363 -7.28 -19.72 9.11
N GLU A 364 -6.81 -20.13 10.29
CA GLU A 364 -7.65 -20.64 11.38
C GLU A 364 -8.60 -19.56 11.93
N ASN A 365 -8.12 -18.32 12.08
CA ASN A 365 -8.94 -17.19 12.51
C ASN A 365 -9.98 -16.76 11.44
N LEU A 366 -9.58 -16.72 10.16
CA LEU A 366 -10.48 -16.36 9.05
C LEU A 366 -11.64 -17.36 8.89
N LYS A 367 -11.43 -18.65 9.18
CA LYS A 367 -12.50 -19.67 9.17
C LYS A 367 -13.61 -19.43 10.21
N ASN A 368 -13.38 -18.58 11.21
CA ASN A 368 -14.37 -18.20 12.21
C ASN A 368 -15.06 -16.86 11.88
N LEU A 369 -14.75 -16.23 10.74
CA LEU A 369 -15.35 -14.96 10.32
C LEU A 369 -16.38 -15.19 9.21
N ASP A 370 -17.65 -14.95 9.53
CA ASP A 370 -18.70 -14.88 8.53
C ASP A 370 -18.38 -13.80 7.47
N PHE A 371 -18.90 -13.98 6.26
CA PHE A 371 -18.71 -13.10 5.10
C PHE A 371 -17.27 -13.02 4.53
N ILE A 372 -16.30 -13.78 5.04
CA ILE A 372 -15.01 -13.99 4.37
C ILE A 372 -14.97 -15.35 3.68
N LYS A 373 -14.59 -15.37 2.41
CA LYS A 373 -14.23 -16.59 1.66
C LYS A 373 -12.70 -16.64 1.53
N THR A 374 -12.10 -17.77 1.87
CA THR A 374 -10.69 -18.08 1.62
C THR A 374 -10.55 -18.89 0.33
N SER A 375 -9.57 -18.56 -0.51
CA SER A 375 -9.35 -19.27 -1.80
C SER A 375 -8.54 -20.56 -1.64
N VAL A 376 -7.91 -20.77 -0.48
CA VAL A 376 -7.05 -21.91 -0.14
C VAL A 376 -7.73 -22.75 0.95
N GLU A 377 -8.73 -23.54 0.57
CA GLU A 377 -9.48 -24.38 1.52
C GLU A 377 -8.69 -25.65 1.94
N ASP A 378 -7.89 -26.23 1.03
CA ASP A 378 -7.29 -27.57 1.17
C ASP A 378 -5.80 -27.63 1.56
N GLU A 379 -4.99 -26.57 1.36
CA GLU A 379 -3.55 -26.59 1.66
C GLU A 379 -3.19 -25.79 2.94
N LEU A 380 -3.53 -26.36 4.11
CA LEU A 380 -3.26 -25.80 5.45
C LEU A 380 -1.79 -25.42 5.73
N SER A 381 -0.83 -25.92 4.94
CA SER A 381 0.60 -25.64 5.07
C SER A 381 1.12 -24.57 4.11
N SER A 382 0.26 -23.90 3.34
CA SER A 382 0.67 -22.81 2.45
C SER A 382 1.16 -21.59 3.25
N PRO A 383 2.33 -21.02 2.95
CA PRO A 383 2.74 -19.74 3.51
C PRO A 383 1.94 -18.54 2.96
N VAL A 384 1.11 -18.73 1.94
CA VAL A 384 0.25 -17.68 1.36
C VAL A 384 -1.20 -17.95 1.67
N VAL A 385 -1.88 -16.95 2.23
CA VAL A 385 -3.33 -16.92 2.46
C VAL A 385 -3.93 -15.87 1.55
N VAL A 386 -4.94 -16.25 0.76
CA VAL A 386 -5.76 -15.31 -0.02
C VAL A 386 -7.21 -15.43 0.42
N PHE A 387 -7.83 -14.28 0.66
CA PHE A 387 -9.19 -14.16 1.13
C PHE A 387 -9.90 -12.94 0.55
N LYS A 388 -11.22 -12.97 0.55
CA LYS A 388 -12.08 -11.86 0.10
C LYS A 388 -13.37 -11.78 0.90
N PHE A 389 -13.87 -10.56 1.07
CA PHE A 389 -15.23 -10.29 1.51
C PHE A 389 -16.21 -10.72 0.42
N CYS A 390 -17.20 -11.53 0.79
CA CYS A 390 -18.23 -12.02 -0.10
C CYS A 390 -19.50 -12.40 0.69
N ARG A 391 -20.66 -11.89 0.27
CA ARG A 391 -21.94 -12.26 0.87
C ARG A 391 -22.38 -13.63 0.36
N GLN A 392 -22.18 -14.66 1.17
CA GLN A 392 -22.77 -15.98 0.88
C GLN A 392 -24.30 -15.89 0.98
N TYR A 393 -24.99 -15.96 -0.16
CA TYR A 393 -26.33 -16.54 -0.18
C TYR A 393 -26.19 -18.00 0.27
N SER A 394 -26.88 -18.39 1.33
CA SER A 394 -26.77 -19.74 1.90
C SER A 394 -27.05 -20.78 0.81
N ASN A 395 -26.03 -21.56 0.47
CA ASN A 395 -26.02 -22.37 -0.75
C ASN A 395 -26.81 -23.68 -0.58
N ARG A 396 -28.12 -23.55 -0.33
CA ARG A 396 -29.05 -24.67 -0.07
C ARG A 396 -29.92 -25.05 -1.26
N ASP A 397 -30.16 -24.12 -2.19
CA ASP A 397 -31.08 -24.32 -3.32
C ASP A 397 -30.37 -24.48 -4.69
N GLN A 398 -29.03 -24.55 -4.73
CA GLN A 398 -28.28 -24.93 -5.95
C GLN A 398 -28.09 -26.45 -6.11
N THR A 399 -29.07 -27.24 -5.68
CA THR A 399 -29.17 -28.64 -6.11
C THR A 399 -30.41 -28.80 -7.00
N SER A 400 -30.19 -29.33 -8.22
CA SER A 400 -31.12 -29.41 -9.35
C SER A 400 -31.35 -28.10 -10.15
N HIS A 401 -31.30 -28.23 -11.49
CA HIS A 401 -31.66 -27.21 -12.51
C HIS A 401 -30.66 -26.07 -12.84
N ALA A 402 -29.37 -26.38 -12.99
CA ALA A 402 -28.40 -25.53 -13.72
C ALA A 402 -27.83 -26.18 -15.00
N ALA A 403 -28.53 -27.19 -15.55
CA ALA A 403 -28.27 -27.71 -16.89
C ALA A 403 -29.47 -27.38 -17.78
N GLN A 404 -29.21 -26.71 -18.92
CA GLN A 404 -30.16 -26.29 -19.97
C GLN A 404 -31.00 -25.01 -19.72
N THR A 405 -30.40 -23.83 -19.94
CA THR A 405 -30.92 -22.65 -20.70
C THR A 405 -29.87 -21.53 -20.62
N SER A 406 -29.02 -21.31 -21.61
CA SER A 406 -29.26 -20.47 -22.80
C SER A 406 -29.41 -18.95 -22.55
N THR A 407 -28.26 -18.25 -22.52
CA THR A 407 -27.98 -17.03 -23.30
C THR A 407 -28.62 -15.67 -22.97
N ILE A 408 -29.36 -15.45 -21.87
CA ILE A 408 -29.86 -14.10 -21.51
C ILE A 408 -29.83 -13.82 -19.99
N GLN A 409 -28.64 -13.64 -19.38
CA GLN A 409 -28.52 -13.18 -17.97
C GLN A 409 -27.10 -12.70 -17.62
N HIS A 410 -26.63 -11.58 -18.20
CA HIS A 410 -25.25 -11.10 -18.03
C HIS A 410 -24.96 -9.69 -17.45
N PRO A 411 -25.91 -8.73 -17.28
CA PRO A 411 -25.55 -7.42 -16.71
C PRO A 411 -25.62 -7.33 -15.17
N ILE A 412 -26.41 -8.17 -14.49
CA ILE A 412 -26.60 -8.06 -13.03
C ILE A 412 -25.42 -8.69 -12.26
N ILE A 413 -24.97 -9.87 -12.70
CA ILE A 413 -23.87 -10.62 -12.08
C ILE A 413 -22.51 -9.89 -12.27
N SER A 414 -22.36 -9.06 -13.30
CA SER A 414 -21.15 -8.25 -13.48
C SER A 414 -21.06 -7.09 -12.48
N ASN A 415 -22.15 -6.33 -12.30
CA ASN A 415 -22.12 -5.14 -11.43
C ASN A 415 -21.89 -5.53 -9.96
N GLU A 416 -22.50 -6.63 -9.48
CA GLU A 416 -22.24 -7.12 -8.13
C GLU A 416 -20.76 -7.49 -7.92
N ARG A 417 -20.11 -8.16 -8.89
CA ARG A 417 -18.68 -8.52 -8.78
C ARG A 417 -17.80 -7.27 -8.63
N HIS A 418 -18.00 -6.26 -9.48
CA HIS A 418 -17.23 -5.02 -9.39
C HIS A 418 -17.38 -4.33 -8.03
N ILE A 419 -18.58 -4.32 -7.43
CA ILE A 419 -18.78 -3.79 -6.08
C ILE A 419 -17.96 -4.58 -5.05
N TYR A 420 -17.98 -5.92 -5.09
CA TYR A 420 -17.14 -6.72 -4.19
C TYR A 420 -15.64 -6.50 -4.44
N ASP A 421 -15.20 -6.38 -5.69
CA ASP A 421 -13.80 -6.16 -6.06
C ASP A 421 -13.27 -4.85 -5.45
N THR A 422 -14.03 -3.76 -5.59
CA THR A 422 -13.73 -2.47 -4.99
C THR A 422 -13.79 -2.49 -3.46
N PHE A 423 -14.74 -3.23 -2.86
CA PHE A 423 -14.80 -3.43 -1.41
C PHE A 423 -13.56 -4.19 -0.90
N ASN A 424 -13.06 -5.17 -1.65
CA ASN A 424 -11.86 -5.94 -1.33
C ASN A 424 -10.59 -5.12 -1.49
N GLN A 425 -10.51 -4.26 -2.52
CA GLN A 425 -9.42 -3.30 -2.68
C GLN A 425 -9.35 -2.37 -1.46
N TRP A 426 -10.46 -1.70 -1.12
CA TRP A 426 -10.52 -0.81 0.03
C TRP A 426 -10.18 -1.53 1.34
N LEU A 427 -10.68 -2.76 1.52
CA LEU A 427 -10.36 -3.57 2.68
C LEU A 427 -8.85 -3.85 2.78
N GLY A 428 -8.21 -4.29 1.70
CA GLY A 428 -6.77 -4.56 1.68
C GLY A 428 -5.92 -3.31 1.95
N GLU A 429 -6.26 -2.18 1.32
CA GLU A 429 -5.61 -0.89 1.55
C GLU A 429 -5.73 -0.44 3.02
N GLN A 430 -6.93 -0.54 3.60
CA GLN A 430 -7.17 -0.21 5.00
C GLN A 430 -6.40 -1.13 5.97
N LEU A 431 -6.30 -2.44 5.68
CA LEU A 431 -5.53 -3.38 6.50
C LEU A 431 -4.03 -3.10 6.42
N ALA A 432 -3.52 -2.79 5.22
CA ALA A 432 -2.11 -2.44 5.00
C ALA A 432 -1.70 -1.12 5.67
N GLN A 433 -2.66 -0.18 5.84
CA GLN A 433 -2.49 1.07 6.61
C GLN A 433 -2.59 0.85 8.12
N LEU A 434 -3.58 0.08 8.60
CA LEU A 434 -3.84 -0.12 10.03
C LEU A 434 -2.85 -1.07 10.70
N VAL A 435 -2.36 -2.08 9.99
CA VAL A 435 -1.35 -3.03 10.48
C VAL A 435 -0.19 -3.11 9.48
N PRO A 436 0.67 -2.08 9.38
CA PRO A 436 1.76 -2.05 8.40
C PRO A 436 2.71 -3.25 8.51
N ALA A 437 2.92 -3.76 9.74
CA ALA A 437 3.77 -4.92 10.03
C ALA A 437 3.25 -6.24 9.42
N SER A 438 1.95 -6.36 9.12
CA SER A 438 1.38 -7.58 8.52
C SER A 438 1.86 -7.83 7.09
N GLY A 439 2.22 -6.78 6.34
CA GLY A 439 2.60 -6.90 4.93
C GLY A 439 1.49 -7.44 4.03
N VAL A 440 0.21 -7.21 4.39
CA VAL A 440 -0.94 -7.51 3.54
C VAL A 440 -0.91 -6.68 2.26
N ASP A 441 -1.31 -7.28 1.15
CA ASP A 441 -1.36 -6.65 -0.17
C ASP A 441 -2.63 -7.04 -0.96
N VAL A 442 -2.93 -6.31 -2.04
CA VAL A 442 -4.11 -6.53 -2.89
C VAL A 442 -3.67 -7.18 -4.20
N VAL A 443 -4.38 -8.22 -4.61
CA VAL A 443 -4.08 -9.00 -5.82
C VAL A 443 -5.35 -9.28 -6.62
N GLU A 444 -5.28 -9.06 -7.93
CA GLU A 444 -6.31 -9.44 -8.90
C GLU A 444 -6.09 -10.89 -9.39
N LEU A 445 -7.15 -11.70 -9.38
CA LEU A 445 -7.14 -13.08 -9.89
C LEU A 445 -8.16 -13.23 -11.02
N GLU A 446 -7.76 -13.81 -12.16
CA GLU A 446 -8.59 -13.87 -13.39
C GLU A 446 -10.01 -14.44 -13.16
N ASP A 447 -10.14 -15.51 -12.35
CA ASP A 447 -11.43 -16.17 -12.07
C ASP A 447 -12.14 -15.64 -10.81
N GLU A 448 -11.42 -15.01 -9.88
CA GLU A 448 -11.94 -14.66 -8.55
C GLU A 448 -12.07 -13.15 -8.27
N GLY A 449 -11.56 -12.28 -9.14
CA GLY A 449 -11.60 -10.83 -8.94
C GLY A 449 -10.54 -10.34 -7.95
N THR A 450 -10.79 -9.18 -7.34
CA THR A 450 -9.85 -8.54 -6.41
C THR A 450 -9.93 -9.21 -5.04
N CYS A 451 -8.77 -9.66 -4.56
CA CYS A 451 -8.63 -10.38 -3.29
C CYS A 451 -7.54 -9.76 -2.42
N VAL A 452 -7.64 -9.99 -1.11
CA VAL A 452 -6.62 -9.60 -0.14
C VAL A 452 -5.66 -10.79 0.05
N ARG A 453 -4.36 -10.53 -0.12
CA ARG A 453 -3.29 -11.51 0.04
C ARG A 453 -2.48 -11.22 1.31
N PHE A 454 -2.16 -12.28 2.02
CA PHE A 454 -1.20 -12.29 3.12
C PHE A 454 -0.11 -13.32 2.78
N SER A 455 1.06 -12.81 2.37
CA SER A 455 2.20 -13.63 1.95
C SER A 455 3.33 -13.52 2.97
N SER A 456 3.14 -14.12 4.15
CA SER A 456 4.06 -14.02 5.28
C SER A 456 5.51 -14.32 4.92
N LEU A 457 5.75 -15.30 4.06
CA LEU A 457 7.09 -15.70 3.63
C LEU A 457 7.83 -14.59 2.86
N MET A 458 7.13 -13.68 2.18
CA MET A 458 7.76 -12.54 1.50
C MET A 458 7.99 -11.34 2.44
N THR A 459 7.17 -11.22 3.49
CA THR A 459 7.05 -9.98 4.28
C THR A 459 7.61 -10.11 5.71
N SER A 460 7.41 -11.24 6.39
CA SER A 460 7.68 -11.38 7.82
C SER A 460 9.15 -11.22 8.18
N ALA A 461 10.05 -11.69 7.33
CA ALA A 461 11.49 -11.58 7.55
C ALA A 461 12.04 -10.14 7.40
N VAL A 462 11.31 -9.27 6.68
CA VAL A 462 11.68 -7.87 6.43
C VAL A 462 10.98 -6.92 7.39
N LEU A 463 9.69 -7.16 7.64
CA LEU A 463 8.86 -6.31 8.52
C LEU A 463 8.97 -6.69 10.00
N GLY A 464 9.50 -7.87 10.33
CA GLY A 464 9.55 -8.39 11.69
C GLY A 464 8.18 -8.85 12.21
N THR A 465 7.24 -9.19 11.32
CA THR A 465 5.86 -9.55 11.66
C THR A 465 5.80 -10.63 12.72
N GLU A 466 5.13 -10.34 13.84
CA GLU A 466 4.89 -11.28 14.93
C GLU A 466 3.48 -11.88 14.88
N ILE A 467 3.25 -12.85 15.75
CA ILE A 467 1.93 -13.44 16.03
C ILE A 467 0.91 -12.37 16.45
N GLN A 468 1.37 -11.35 17.18
CA GLN A 468 0.54 -10.24 17.67
C GLN A 468 -0.03 -9.39 16.53
N ASP A 469 0.76 -9.14 15.48
CA ASP A 469 0.32 -8.38 14.30
C ASP A 469 -0.78 -9.13 13.53
N VAL A 470 -0.70 -10.47 13.49
CA VAL A 470 -1.73 -11.31 12.86
C VAL A 470 -3.04 -11.29 13.65
N ASP A 471 -2.97 -11.26 14.99
CA ASP A 471 -4.16 -11.10 15.83
C ASP A 471 -4.76 -9.70 15.67
N GLN A 472 -3.94 -8.64 15.64
CA GLN A 472 -4.39 -7.28 15.38
C GLN A 472 -5.03 -7.14 14.00
N LEU A 473 -4.47 -7.78 12.96
CA LEU A 473 -5.05 -7.83 11.62
C LEU A 473 -6.45 -8.47 11.63
N VAL A 474 -6.62 -9.55 12.38
CA VAL A 474 -7.91 -10.24 12.58
C VAL A 474 -8.91 -9.38 13.34
N ASP A 475 -8.47 -8.60 14.33
CA ASP A 475 -9.35 -7.67 15.04
C ASP A 475 -9.73 -6.45 14.19
N CYS A 476 -8.83 -5.94 13.34
CA CYS A 476 -9.16 -4.96 12.30
C CYS A 476 -10.19 -5.52 11.30
N LEU A 477 -10.08 -6.79 10.89
CA LEU A 477 -11.09 -7.45 10.05
C LEU A 477 -12.45 -7.49 10.76
N LYS A 478 -12.53 -7.97 12.00
CA LYS A 478 -13.78 -7.98 12.79
C LYS A 478 -14.43 -6.60 12.91
N MET A 479 -13.63 -5.54 13.01
CA MET A 479 -14.13 -4.16 13.05
C MET A 479 -14.62 -3.63 11.70
N LYS A 480 -14.05 -4.09 10.58
CA LYS A 480 -14.35 -3.58 9.22
C LYS A 480 -15.43 -4.39 8.49
N ILE A 481 -15.59 -5.69 8.75
CA ILE A 481 -16.64 -6.54 8.15
C ILE A 481 -18.06 -5.98 8.38
N PRO A 482 -18.45 -5.53 9.59
CA PRO A 482 -19.77 -4.91 9.81
C PRO A 482 -19.98 -3.64 8.99
N VAL A 483 -18.94 -2.81 8.83
CA VAL A 483 -18.97 -1.59 8.02
C VAL A 483 -19.21 -1.91 6.54
N LEU A 484 -18.49 -2.88 5.99
CA LEU A 484 -18.71 -3.39 4.62
C LEU A 484 -20.13 -3.93 4.45
N THR A 485 -20.59 -4.73 5.42
CA THR A 485 -21.92 -5.35 5.41
C THR A 485 -23.04 -4.32 5.49
N SER A 486 -22.88 -3.29 6.32
CA SER A 486 -23.80 -2.14 6.46
C SER A 486 -23.87 -1.35 5.16
N THR A 487 -22.70 -0.97 4.62
CA THR A 487 -22.59 -0.15 3.40
C THR A 487 -23.23 -0.87 2.21
N LEU A 488 -23.01 -2.18 2.07
CA LEU A 488 -23.62 -3.01 1.02
C LEU A 488 -25.16 -3.06 1.14
N GLN A 489 -25.71 -3.11 2.35
CA GLN A 489 -27.17 -3.13 2.57
C GLN A 489 -27.80 -1.76 2.30
N LEU A 490 -27.17 -0.68 2.75
CA LEU A 490 -27.71 0.68 2.65
C LEU A 490 -27.51 1.32 1.26
N ARG A 491 -26.62 0.77 0.41
CA ARG A 491 -26.37 1.29 -0.95
C ARG A 491 -27.62 1.30 -1.84
N GLU A 492 -28.45 0.25 -1.77
CA GLU A 492 -29.73 0.21 -2.50
C GLU A 492 -30.77 1.18 -1.89
N GLU A 493 -30.86 1.27 -0.56
CA GLU A 493 -31.74 2.23 0.15
C GLU A 493 -31.39 3.67 -0.25
N PHE A 494 -30.09 3.99 -0.29
CA PHE A 494 -29.56 5.29 -0.68
C PHE A 494 -29.80 5.62 -2.16
N GLU A 495 -29.54 4.68 -3.07
CA GLU A 495 -29.81 4.86 -4.50
C GLU A 495 -31.30 5.18 -4.77
N GLN A 496 -32.20 4.51 -4.06
CA GLN A 496 -33.64 4.79 -4.16
C GLN A 496 -34.01 6.16 -3.58
N GLU A 497 -33.42 6.57 -2.46
CA GLU A 497 -33.77 7.82 -1.78
C GLU A 497 -33.19 9.06 -2.47
N VAL A 498 -31.98 8.98 -3.02
CA VAL A 498 -31.43 10.05 -3.89
C VAL A 498 -32.31 10.24 -5.12
N ARG A 499 -32.79 9.16 -5.76
CA ARG A 499 -33.72 9.26 -6.91
C ARG A 499 -35.09 9.84 -6.58
N ARG A 500 -35.52 9.80 -5.31
CA ARG A 500 -36.76 10.45 -4.85
C ARG A 500 -36.57 11.95 -4.55
N THR A 501 -35.34 12.38 -4.29
CA THR A 501 -35.04 13.72 -3.78
C THR A 501 -34.79 14.71 -4.91
N VAL A 502 -35.64 15.72 -5.02
CA VAL A 502 -35.51 16.77 -6.03
C VAL A 502 -34.27 17.64 -5.77
N GLY A 503 -33.44 17.84 -6.81
CA GLY A 503 -32.19 18.60 -6.77
C GLY A 503 -30.93 17.75 -6.60
N LEU A 504 -31.04 16.43 -6.48
CA LEU A 504 -29.91 15.50 -6.44
C LEU A 504 -29.96 14.49 -7.58
N LEU A 505 -28.79 14.11 -8.09
CA LEU A 505 -28.61 13.18 -9.18
C LEU A 505 -27.66 12.07 -8.74
N TYR A 506 -28.15 10.83 -8.66
CA TYR A 506 -27.32 9.66 -8.35
C TYR A 506 -26.45 9.29 -9.55
N ILE A 507 -25.18 9.01 -9.29
CA ILE A 507 -24.21 8.55 -10.31
C ILE A 507 -23.71 7.17 -9.91
N GLU A 508 -23.91 6.19 -10.79
CA GLU A 508 -23.41 4.84 -10.60
C GLU A 508 -21.91 4.81 -10.90
N ASP A 509 -21.10 4.94 -9.84
CA ASP A 509 -19.67 4.68 -9.88
C ASP A 509 -19.36 3.33 -9.23
N LEU A 510 -19.09 2.32 -10.05
CA LEU A 510 -18.73 0.98 -9.58
C LEU A 510 -17.32 0.92 -8.96
N SER A 511 -16.46 1.92 -9.23
CA SER A 511 -15.09 2.00 -8.67
C SER A 511 -15.04 2.58 -7.26
N TRP A 512 -16.17 3.03 -6.70
CA TRP A 512 -16.23 3.60 -5.36
C TRP A 512 -16.71 2.59 -4.30
N PRO A 513 -15.95 2.35 -3.20
CA PRO A 513 -16.32 1.41 -2.13
C PRO A 513 -17.45 1.91 -1.21
N GLY A 514 -17.72 3.22 -1.17
CA GLY A 514 -18.67 3.81 -0.22
C GLY A 514 -20.15 3.64 -0.59
N LEU A 515 -21.00 4.41 0.09
CA LEU A 515 -22.45 4.37 -0.07
C LEU A 515 -22.92 4.76 -1.48
N GLY A 516 -22.23 5.69 -2.12
CA GLY A 516 -22.50 6.10 -3.50
C GLY A 516 -21.96 7.49 -3.83
N VAL A 517 -22.29 7.96 -5.05
CA VAL A 517 -21.86 9.25 -5.60
C VAL A 517 -23.08 10.09 -5.95
N VAL A 518 -23.07 11.36 -5.56
CA VAL A 518 -24.16 12.31 -5.78
C VAL A 518 -23.64 13.57 -6.46
N ARG A 519 -24.40 14.08 -7.43
CA ARG A 519 -24.22 15.40 -8.02
C ARG A 519 -25.42 16.27 -7.64
N TYR A 520 -25.17 17.50 -7.19
CA TYR A 520 -26.22 18.50 -7.02
C TYR A 520 -26.66 19.03 -8.39
N ASP A 521 -27.96 19.08 -8.68
CA ASP A 521 -28.49 19.57 -9.96
C ASP A 521 -28.77 21.08 -9.87
N TYR A 522 -27.96 21.87 -10.58
CA TYR A 522 -28.07 23.32 -10.61
C TYR A 522 -28.89 23.80 -11.82
N HIS A 523 -30.14 24.19 -11.57
CA HIS A 523 -31.07 24.70 -12.58
C HIS A 523 -30.80 26.17 -12.94
N SER A 524 -29.99 26.41 -13.98
CA SER A 524 -29.79 27.75 -14.57
C SER A 524 -30.66 27.96 -15.81
N ASP A 525 -31.37 29.08 -15.88
CA ASP A 525 -32.23 29.47 -17.02
C ASP A 525 -31.43 30.13 -18.17
N GLY A 526 -30.19 29.68 -18.41
CA GLY A 526 -29.18 30.42 -19.19
C GLY A 526 -28.21 29.56 -20.01
N LYS A 527 -28.06 29.87 -21.30
CA LYS A 527 -27.38 29.06 -22.34
C LYS A 527 -25.84 29.17 -22.37
N ASN A 528 -25.13 29.01 -21.26
CA ASN A 528 -23.65 29.04 -21.23
C ASN A 528 -23.06 27.95 -20.32
N ASP A 529 -22.83 26.77 -20.88
CA ASP A 529 -22.34 25.56 -20.21
C ASP A 529 -21.05 25.81 -19.40
N ASP A 530 -20.05 26.50 -19.98
CA ASP A 530 -18.77 26.85 -19.32
C ASP A 530 -18.92 27.67 -18.03
N LYS A 531 -19.98 28.50 -17.90
CA LYS A 531 -20.23 29.24 -16.66
C LYS A 531 -20.95 28.33 -15.65
N GLN A 532 -21.90 27.52 -16.14
CA GLN A 532 -22.67 26.60 -15.30
C GLN A 532 -21.75 25.56 -14.63
N GLU A 533 -20.78 25.01 -15.35
CA GLU A 533 -19.84 24.02 -14.83
C GLU A 533 -18.97 24.57 -13.67
N LYS A 534 -18.53 25.83 -13.78
CA LYS A 534 -17.72 26.52 -12.75
C LYS A 534 -18.53 26.90 -11.51
N GLU A 535 -19.81 27.24 -11.65
CA GLU A 535 -20.66 27.46 -10.47
C GLU A 535 -21.01 26.13 -9.79
N LEU A 536 -21.22 25.05 -10.54
CA LEU A 536 -21.35 23.69 -10.00
C LEU A 536 -20.10 23.25 -9.21
N GLU A 537 -18.91 23.55 -9.70
CA GLU A 537 -17.64 23.27 -9.02
C GLU A 537 -17.54 24.02 -7.68
N LYS A 538 -17.90 25.31 -7.65
CA LYS A 538 -17.97 26.09 -6.40
C LYS A 538 -19.02 25.55 -5.42
N ILE A 539 -20.22 25.22 -5.90
CA ILE A 539 -21.29 24.70 -5.05
C ILE A 539 -20.86 23.37 -4.42
N ASN A 540 -20.28 22.45 -5.19
CA ASN A 540 -19.83 21.16 -4.66
C ASN A 540 -18.61 21.29 -3.73
N THR A 541 -17.68 22.22 -3.98
CA THR A 541 -16.54 22.45 -3.07
C THR A 541 -16.97 23.08 -1.74
N GLU A 542 -17.91 24.03 -1.76
CA GLU A 542 -18.49 24.60 -0.54
C GLU A 542 -19.39 23.59 0.18
N LEU A 543 -20.12 22.73 -0.56
CA LEU A 543 -20.93 21.65 -0.01
C LEU A 543 -20.05 20.61 0.69
N LEU A 544 -18.95 20.16 0.08
CA LEU A 544 -17.99 19.26 0.73
C LEU A 544 -17.48 19.87 2.03
N LYS A 545 -17.10 21.16 2.01
CA LYS A 545 -16.60 21.85 3.19
C LYS A 545 -17.64 21.86 4.32
N LYS A 546 -18.88 22.27 4.04
CA LYS A 546 -19.97 22.24 5.04
C LYS A 546 -20.27 20.82 5.54
N LEU A 547 -20.24 19.80 4.67
CA LEU A 547 -20.46 18.40 5.08
C LEU A 547 -19.34 17.86 5.98
N ASN A 548 -18.08 18.22 5.72
CA ASN A 548 -16.96 17.85 6.59
C ASN A 548 -16.90 18.66 7.90
N GLU A 549 -17.54 19.84 7.96
CA GLU A 549 -17.76 20.60 9.21
C GLU A 549 -18.87 19.99 10.09
N LEU A 550 -19.74 19.12 9.55
CA LEU A 550 -20.72 18.35 10.33
C LEU A 550 -20.03 17.16 11.00
N GLU A 551 -19.85 17.23 12.33
CA GLU A 551 -19.31 16.14 13.16
C GLU A 551 -20.07 14.81 12.94
N SER A 552 -19.55 13.99 12.03
CA SER A 552 -20.17 12.75 11.58
C SER A 552 -19.10 11.69 11.35
N ASP A 553 -19.46 10.42 11.52
CA ASP A 553 -18.55 9.28 11.33
C ASP A 553 -18.36 8.94 9.83
N LEU A 554 -18.77 9.83 8.92
CA LEU A 554 -18.77 9.66 7.47
C LEU A 554 -17.61 10.44 6.85
N THR A 555 -16.93 9.84 5.88
CA THR A 555 -15.99 10.56 5.02
C THR A 555 -16.69 11.05 3.75
N PHE A 556 -16.45 12.30 3.39
CA PHE A 556 -16.88 12.89 2.12
C PHE A 556 -15.65 13.31 1.31
N SER A 557 -15.68 13.10 0.00
CA SER A 557 -14.64 13.56 -0.94
C SER A 557 -15.26 14.13 -2.21
N LEU A 558 -14.48 14.91 -2.96
CA LEU A 558 -14.84 15.38 -4.30
C LEU A 558 -14.42 14.35 -5.35
N GLY A 559 -15.15 14.30 -6.46
CA GLY A 559 -14.77 13.54 -7.65
C GLY A 559 -13.54 14.09 -8.36
N PRO A 560 -12.93 13.31 -9.28
CA PRO A 560 -11.72 13.70 -10.00
C PRO A 560 -11.93 14.96 -10.85
N GLU A 561 -10.85 15.75 -11.01
CA GLU A 561 -10.87 17.02 -11.77
C GLU A 561 -11.27 16.85 -13.26
N PHE A 562 -11.09 15.64 -13.81
CA PHE A 562 -11.34 15.31 -15.21
C PHE A 562 -12.23 14.06 -15.35
N GLY A 563 -13.17 14.09 -16.29
CA GLY A 563 -14.03 12.95 -16.65
C GLY A 563 -15.52 13.18 -16.40
N GLY A 564 -16.34 12.17 -16.69
CA GLY A 564 -17.81 12.24 -16.53
C GLY A 564 -18.29 12.30 -15.07
N GLN A 565 -17.40 12.01 -14.12
CA GLN A 565 -17.61 12.04 -12.67
C GLN A 565 -17.17 13.37 -12.02
N LYS A 566 -16.72 14.36 -12.81
CA LYS A 566 -16.39 15.69 -12.32
C LYS A 566 -17.59 16.34 -11.61
N ASN A 567 -17.34 17.22 -10.63
CA ASN A 567 -18.36 17.95 -9.87
C ASN A 567 -19.37 17.01 -9.17
N CYS A 568 -18.86 16.00 -8.46
CA CYS A 568 -19.65 15.08 -7.64
C CYS A 568 -19.10 14.99 -6.22
N VAL A 569 -19.99 14.69 -5.27
CA VAL A 569 -19.65 14.37 -3.88
C VAL A 569 -19.73 12.85 -3.71
N TYR A 570 -18.62 12.28 -3.26
CA TYR A 570 -18.44 10.87 -2.97
C TYR A 570 -18.69 10.65 -1.48
N ILE A 571 -19.59 9.71 -1.14
CA ILE A 571 -19.95 9.40 0.26
C ILE A 571 -19.31 8.07 0.64
N GLY A 572 -18.47 8.09 1.67
CA GLY A 572 -17.67 6.96 2.13
C GLY A 572 -18.44 5.82 2.79
N MET A 573 -17.73 5.08 3.65
CA MET A 573 -18.23 3.88 4.30
C MET A 573 -19.18 4.20 5.46
N VAL A 574 -20.10 3.28 5.75
CA VAL A 574 -21.26 3.51 6.63
C VAL A 574 -21.38 2.43 7.70
N THR A 575 -21.95 2.78 8.87
CA THR A 575 -22.31 1.86 9.95
C THR A 575 -23.83 1.68 10.06
N GLU A 576 -24.30 0.57 10.63
CA GLU A 576 -25.73 0.18 10.69
C GLU A 576 -26.68 1.26 11.25
N ASP A 577 -26.18 2.14 12.11
CA ASP A 577 -26.98 3.20 12.74
C ASP A 577 -27.44 4.29 11.77
N LEU A 578 -26.95 4.35 10.53
CA LEU A 578 -27.21 5.48 9.63
C LEU A 578 -28.70 5.58 9.21
N ASP A 579 -29.26 6.78 9.35
CA ASP A 579 -30.51 7.18 8.71
C ASP A 579 -30.23 7.77 7.32
N VAL A 580 -30.50 6.97 6.30
CA VAL A 580 -30.27 7.31 4.89
C VAL A 580 -31.11 8.53 4.46
N SER A 581 -32.35 8.63 4.94
CA SER A 581 -33.23 9.75 4.59
C SER A 581 -32.75 11.06 5.23
N GLU A 582 -32.35 11.08 6.51
CA GLU A 582 -31.80 12.31 7.13
C GLU A 582 -30.50 12.75 6.43
N LEU A 583 -29.65 11.81 5.98
CA LEU A 583 -28.45 12.13 5.20
C LEU A 583 -28.78 12.78 3.84
N VAL A 584 -29.65 12.16 3.03
CA VAL A 584 -30.01 12.66 1.69
C VAL A 584 -30.76 14.00 1.78
N GLU A 585 -31.67 14.15 2.75
CA GLU A 585 -32.35 15.43 3.02
C GLU A 585 -31.37 16.53 3.43
N THR A 586 -30.37 16.21 4.27
CA THR A 586 -29.34 17.16 4.70
C THR A 586 -28.49 17.63 3.52
N ILE A 587 -28.00 16.72 2.67
CA ILE A 587 -27.22 17.07 1.48
C ILE A 587 -28.02 17.97 0.54
N ALA A 588 -29.30 17.65 0.29
CA ALA A 588 -30.18 18.48 -0.53
C ALA A 588 -30.47 19.85 0.09
N ALA A 589 -30.61 19.93 1.42
CA ALA A 589 -30.85 21.18 2.13
C ALA A 589 -29.61 22.09 2.12
N THR A 590 -28.42 21.56 2.41
CA THR A 590 -27.17 22.31 2.39
C THR A 590 -26.82 22.78 0.97
N GLY A 591 -27.07 21.95 -0.05
CA GLY A 591 -26.92 22.35 -1.46
C GLY A 591 -27.80 23.54 -1.83
N ARG A 592 -29.10 23.49 -1.48
CA ARG A 592 -30.04 24.62 -1.69
C ARG A 592 -29.62 25.89 -0.93
N GLU A 593 -29.14 25.76 0.30
CA GLU A 593 -28.65 26.90 1.08
C GLU A 593 -27.44 27.58 0.41
N ILE A 594 -26.49 26.80 -0.12
CA ILE A 594 -25.34 27.32 -0.86
C ILE A 594 -25.80 27.99 -2.16
N GLU A 595 -26.74 27.37 -2.89
CA GLU A 595 -27.30 27.93 -4.12
C GLU A 595 -28.01 29.28 -3.87
N GLU A 596 -28.86 29.36 -2.85
CA GLU A 596 -29.54 30.60 -2.46
C GLU A 596 -28.55 31.69 -2.05
N ASN A 597 -27.53 31.35 -1.24
CA ASN A 597 -26.47 32.29 -0.86
C ASN A 597 -25.66 32.78 -2.06
N SER A 598 -25.28 31.90 -2.98
CA SER A 598 -24.58 32.26 -4.22
C SER A 598 -25.42 33.19 -5.09
N ARG A 599 -26.72 32.90 -5.26
CA ARG A 599 -27.66 33.74 -6.00
C ARG A 599 -27.87 35.11 -5.33
N LEU A 600 -27.91 35.17 -4.00
CA LEU A 600 -27.96 36.43 -3.25
C LEU A 600 -26.68 37.26 -3.47
N LEU A 601 -25.51 36.62 -3.49
CA LEU A 601 -24.23 37.29 -3.77
C LEU A 601 -24.13 37.79 -5.23
N GLU A 602 -24.62 37.05 -6.22
CA GLU A 602 -24.71 37.54 -7.61
C GLU A 602 -25.64 38.76 -7.70
N ASN A 603 -26.84 38.70 -7.10
CA ASN A 603 -27.78 39.82 -7.06
C ASN A 603 -27.17 41.06 -6.38
N MET A 604 -26.53 40.90 -5.22
CA MET A 604 -25.83 41.99 -4.52
C MET A 604 -24.69 42.56 -5.36
N THR A 605 -23.92 41.71 -6.03
CA THR A 605 -22.82 42.14 -6.92
C THR A 605 -23.36 42.95 -8.10
N GLU A 606 -24.50 42.56 -8.69
CA GLU A 606 -25.11 43.32 -9.77
C GLU A 606 -25.65 44.68 -9.30
N VAL A 607 -26.29 44.73 -8.14
CA VAL A 607 -26.79 45.96 -7.50
C VAL A 607 -25.64 46.89 -7.14
N VAL A 608 -24.55 46.39 -6.55
CA VAL A 608 -23.33 47.17 -6.26
C VAL A 608 -22.69 47.69 -7.55
N ARG A 609 -22.60 46.87 -8.61
CA ARG A 609 -22.07 47.28 -9.91
C ARG A 609 -22.89 48.41 -10.52
N LYS A 610 -24.23 48.32 -10.48
CA LYS A 610 -25.14 49.42 -10.89
C LYS A 610 -24.95 50.66 -10.04
N GLY A 611 -24.89 50.52 -8.71
CA GLY A 611 -24.63 51.62 -7.78
C GLY A 611 -23.30 52.35 -8.03
N ILE A 612 -22.23 51.62 -8.35
CA ILE A 612 -20.94 52.21 -8.73
C ILE A 612 -21.05 52.98 -10.05
N GLN A 613 -21.72 52.43 -11.07
CA GLN A 613 -21.93 53.10 -12.35
C GLN A 613 -22.77 54.38 -12.21
N GLU A 614 -23.85 54.33 -11.43
CA GLU A 614 -24.66 55.51 -11.13
C GLU A 614 -23.86 56.55 -10.33
N ALA A 615 -23.05 56.12 -9.36
CA ALA A 615 -22.21 57.02 -8.57
C ALA A 615 -21.17 57.73 -9.46
N GLN A 616 -20.55 57.00 -10.39
CA GLN A 616 -19.60 57.55 -11.37
C GLN A 616 -20.27 58.54 -12.32
N LEU A 617 -21.45 58.21 -12.86
CA LEU A 617 -22.20 59.08 -13.76
C LEU A 617 -22.64 60.37 -13.04
N GLN A 618 -23.17 60.26 -11.81
CA GLN A 618 -23.52 61.42 -10.99
C GLN A 618 -22.30 62.21 -10.47
N LEU A 619 -21.10 61.61 -10.41
CA LEU A 619 -19.84 62.31 -10.11
C LEU A 619 -19.34 63.08 -11.34
N GLN A 620 -19.40 62.49 -12.53
CA GLN A 620 -19.10 63.16 -13.79
C GLN A 620 -20.02 64.38 -13.98
N LYS A 621 -21.34 64.19 -13.83
CA LYS A 621 -22.31 65.28 -13.93
C LYS A 621 -22.05 66.41 -12.93
N ALA A 622 -21.75 66.09 -11.67
CA ALA A 622 -21.41 67.10 -10.66
C ALA A 622 -20.09 67.83 -10.97
N ASN A 623 -19.14 67.17 -11.62
CA ASN A 623 -17.90 67.80 -12.08
C ASN A 623 -18.11 68.70 -13.31
N GLU A 624 -19.01 68.31 -14.22
CA GLU A 624 -19.46 69.16 -15.34
C GLU A 624 -20.20 70.40 -14.83
N GLU A 625 -21.15 70.25 -13.90
CA GLU A 625 -21.85 71.35 -13.24
C GLU A 625 -20.87 72.29 -12.52
N ARG A 626 -19.88 71.75 -11.79
CA ARG A 626 -18.81 72.55 -11.17
C ARG A 626 -17.98 73.34 -12.20
N LEU A 627 -17.59 72.71 -13.32
CA LEU A 627 -16.85 73.41 -14.39
C LEU A 627 -17.68 74.54 -15.00
N LEU A 628 -19.00 74.37 -15.06
CA LEU A 628 -19.96 75.35 -15.57
C LEU A 628 -20.15 76.52 -14.57
N GLU A 629 -20.23 76.24 -13.26
CA GLU A 629 -20.25 77.24 -12.19
C GLU A 629 -18.93 78.03 -12.08
N GLU A 630 -17.77 77.37 -12.11
CA GLU A 630 -16.45 78.02 -12.13
C GLU A 630 -16.25 78.86 -13.41
N GLY A 631 -16.86 78.46 -14.54
CA GLY A 631 -16.90 79.23 -15.78
C GLY A 631 -17.72 80.52 -15.66
N LEU A 632 -18.88 80.45 -15.00
CA LEU A 632 -19.79 81.58 -14.77
C LEU A 632 -19.23 82.60 -13.76
N LEU A 633 -18.64 82.13 -12.66
CA LEU A 633 -18.10 82.98 -11.59
C LEU A 633 -16.84 83.77 -12.00
N ARG A 634 -16.18 83.40 -13.11
CA ARG A 634 -14.99 84.12 -13.62
C ARG A 634 -15.30 85.37 -14.46
N GLN A 635 -16.57 85.72 -14.69
CA GLN A 635 -16.94 86.86 -15.55
C GLN A 635 -17.56 88.09 -14.82
N ILE A 636 -17.75 88.05 -13.50
CA ILE A 636 -18.48 89.11 -12.78
C ILE A 636 -17.63 89.71 -11.62
N PRO A 637 -17.08 90.93 -11.77
CA PRO A 637 -16.41 91.62 -10.68
C PRO A 637 -17.39 92.50 -9.89
N VAL A 638 -17.73 92.10 -8.66
CA VAL A 638 -18.44 92.97 -7.69
C VAL A 638 -17.60 93.11 -6.43
N VAL A 639 -17.41 94.36 -6.00
CA VAL A 639 -16.41 94.74 -5.01
C VAL A 639 -16.93 94.52 -3.59
N GLY A 640 -16.44 93.48 -2.91
CA GLY A 640 -16.76 93.22 -1.49
C GLY A 640 -15.86 92.14 -0.88
N SER A 641 -15.06 92.53 0.13
CA SER A 641 -14.12 91.68 0.88
C SER A 641 -12.97 91.03 0.07
N VAL A 642 -11.78 91.64 0.17
CA VAL A 642 -10.54 91.17 -0.48
C VAL A 642 -9.98 89.87 0.14
N LEU A 643 -10.56 89.40 1.25
CA LEU A 643 -10.11 88.18 1.96
C LEU A 643 -10.54 86.86 1.29
N ASN A 644 -11.60 86.84 0.48
CA ASN A 644 -12.07 85.61 -0.19
C ASN A 644 -11.39 85.33 -1.54
N TRP A 645 -10.60 86.27 -2.10
CA TRP A 645 -9.94 86.07 -3.41
C TRP A 645 -8.65 85.25 -3.31
N PHE A 646 -7.95 85.32 -2.17
CA PHE A 646 -6.68 84.62 -1.95
C PHE A 646 -6.82 83.21 -1.35
N SER A 647 -8.06 82.73 -1.17
CA SER A 647 -8.37 81.40 -0.68
C SER A 647 -9.61 80.87 -1.41
N PRO A 648 -9.46 80.15 -2.55
CA PRO A 648 -10.58 79.42 -3.11
C PRO A 648 -11.03 78.39 -2.07
N PHE A 649 -12.29 78.45 -1.65
CA PHE A 649 -12.87 77.37 -0.85
C PHE A 649 -12.81 76.09 -1.67
N GLN A 650 -11.85 75.22 -1.33
CA GLN A 650 -11.84 73.85 -1.83
C GLN A 650 -13.01 73.11 -1.17
N ALA A 651 -14.19 73.23 -1.78
CA ALA A 651 -15.29 72.34 -1.49
C ALA A 651 -14.82 70.92 -1.82
N LEU A 652 -14.47 70.14 -0.78
CA LEU A 652 -14.14 68.74 -0.93
C LEU A 652 -15.31 68.06 -1.67
N PRO A 653 -15.04 67.17 -2.65
CA PRO A 653 -16.11 66.49 -3.36
C PRO A 653 -16.98 65.75 -2.35
N LYS A 654 -18.28 66.08 -2.35
CA LYS A 654 -19.25 65.50 -1.41
C LYS A 654 -19.26 63.98 -1.57
N GLY A 655 -18.98 63.26 -0.50
CA GLY A 655 -19.07 61.81 -0.50
C GLY A 655 -20.50 61.34 -0.78
N ARG A 656 -20.61 60.18 -1.42
CA ARG A 656 -21.85 59.40 -1.47
C ARG A 656 -21.59 58.04 -0.84
N THR A 657 -22.57 57.54 -0.10
CA THR A 657 -22.58 56.18 0.44
C THR A 657 -23.65 55.38 -0.30
N PHE A 658 -23.36 54.13 -0.63
CA PHE A 658 -24.31 53.26 -1.31
C PHE A 658 -25.01 52.38 -0.28
N ASN A 659 -26.33 52.51 -0.18
CA ASN A 659 -27.11 51.76 0.78
C ASN A 659 -27.55 50.42 0.16
N LEU A 660 -26.89 49.34 0.56
CA LEU A 660 -27.11 47.98 0.04
C LEU A 660 -28.56 47.47 0.20
N THR A 661 -29.29 47.92 1.23
CA THR A 661 -30.67 47.47 1.47
C THR A 661 -31.71 48.30 0.72
N ALA A 662 -31.43 49.58 0.48
CA ALA A 662 -32.29 50.47 -0.30
C ALA A 662 -31.98 50.45 -1.81
N GLY A 663 -30.84 49.90 -2.22
CA GLY A 663 -30.36 49.87 -3.61
C GLY A 663 -30.04 51.26 -4.19
N SER A 664 -29.80 52.26 -3.35
CA SER A 664 -29.74 53.68 -3.74
C SER A 664 -28.52 54.40 -3.18
N LEU A 665 -28.18 55.54 -3.81
CA LEU A 665 -27.07 56.40 -3.42
C LEU A 665 -27.54 57.52 -2.50
N GLU A 666 -26.97 57.57 -1.29
CA GLU A 666 -27.26 58.59 -0.28
C GLU A 666 -26.08 59.57 -0.13
N SER A 667 -26.35 60.83 0.22
CA SER A 667 -25.32 61.84 0.51
C SER A 667 -24.67 61.55 1.87
N THR A 668 -23.33 61.56 1.95
CA THR A 668 -22.64 61.35 3.25
C THR A 668 -22.79 62.52 4.23
N GLU A 669 -23.42 63.64 3.82
CA GLU A 669 -23.61 64.81 4.67
C GLU A 669 -24.37 64.47 5.96
N SER A 670 -25.38 63.60 5.90
CA SER A 670 -26.11 63.12 7.09
C SER A 670 -25.20 62.39 8.07
N THR A 671 -24.23 61.61 7.56
CA THR A 671 -23.25 60.84 8.34
C THR A 671 -22.18 61.72 8.99
N TYR A 672 -21.79 62.82 8.34
CA TYR A 672 -20.89 63.82 8.94
C TYR A 672 -21.59 64.67 9.99
N VAL A 673 -22.84 65.08 9.75
CA VAL A 673 -23.64 65.86 10.72
C VAL A 673 -23.93 65.04 11.98
N SER A 674 -24.28 63.75 11.85
CA SER A 674 -24.52 62.88 13.00
C SER A 674 -23.25 62.55 13.80
N LYS A 675 -22.06 62.49 13.17
CA LYS A 675 -20.79 62.38 13.91
C LYS A 675 -20.35 63.66 14.61
N ALA A 676 -20.74 64.84 14.11
CA ALA A 676 -20.43 66.13 14.72
C ALA A 676 -21.31 66.44 15.95
N GLN A 677 -22.53 65.89 15.99
CA GLN A 677 -23.41 65.95 17.16
C GLN A 677 -23.24 64.68 17.99
N GLY A 678 -22.35 64.72 19.00
CA GLY A 678 -21.89 63.56 19.76
C GLY A 678 -22.96 62.80 20.57
N THR A 679 -23.81 62.05 19.88
CA THR A 679 -24.75 61.07 20.44
C THR A 679 -24.54 59.74 19.72
N GLY A 680 -24.06 58.73 20.45
CA GLY A 680 -23.73 57.43 19.87
C GLY A 680 -24.98 56.67 19.43
N SER A 681 -25.17 56.53 18.12
CA SER A 681 -25.91 55.43 17.52
C SER A 681 -24.92 54.38 17.01
N THR A 682 -25.02 53.17 17.53
CA THR A 682 -24.31 52.00 16.99
C THR A 682 -24.79 51.72 15.57
N PRO A 683 -23.92 51.24 14.66
CA PRO A 683 -24.38 50.75 13.35
C PRO A 683 -25.38 49.59 13.54
N PRO A 684 -26.30 49.36 12.59
CA PRO A 684 -27.14 48.17 12.63
C PRO A 684 -26.26 46.91 12.60
N PRO A 685 -26.67 45.82 13.28
CA PRO A 685 -25.92 44.58 13.21
C PRO A 685 -25.91 44.05 11.78
N THR A 686 -24.75 43.57 11.33
CA THR A 686 -24.65 42.67 10.18
C THR A 686 -25.62 41.51 10.37
N PRO A 687 -26.38 41.07 9.35
CA PRO A 687 -27.31 39.95 9.51
C PRO A 687 -26.54 38.65 9.71
N THR A 688 -26.27 38.30 10.98
CA THR A 688 -25.81 36.97 11.36
C THR A 688 -26.96 35.98 11.11
N SER A 689 -26.73 34.96 10.30
CA SER A 689 -27.70 33.91 9.97
C SER A 689 -27.90 32.94 11.15
N SER A 690 -28.48 33.42 12.26
CA SER A 690 -28.78 32.59 13.42
C SER A 690 -30.17 31.95 13.34
N LEU A 691 -30.30 30.95 12.45
CA LEU A 691 -31.35 29.92 12.50
C LEU A 691 -30.77 28.53 12.85
N VAL A 692 -29.73 28.51 13.70
CA VAL A 692 -29.34 27.31 14.43
C VAL A 692 -30.47 27.00 15.43
N LYS A 693 -31.35 26.07 15.08
CA LYS A 693 -32.19 25.38 16.06
C LYS A 693 -31.24 24.79 17.11
N GLN A 694 -31.46 25.10 18.39
CA GLN A 694 -30.74 24.47 19.50
C GLN A 694 -31.02 22.96 19.51
N ARG A 695 -30.20 22.17 18.80
CA ARG A 695 -30.05 20.72 19.05
C ARG A 695 -29.13 20.56 20.26
N LEU A 696 -29.53 19.72 21.21
CA LEU A 696 -28.76 19.43 22.42
C LEU A 696 -27.41 18.78 22.06
N PRO A 697 -26.31 19.12 22.76
CA PRO A 697 -25.01 18.49 22.51
C PRO A 697 -25.06 16.99 22.83
N GLY A 698 -24.55 16.15 21.92
CA GLY A 698 -24.39 14.70 22.14
C GLY A 698 -25.18 13.76 21.22
N LYS A 699 -25.93 14.25 20.23
CA LYS A 699 -26.50 13.39 19.17
C LYS A 699 -25.69 13.46 17.87
N LYS A 700 -25.09 12.33 17.48
CA LYS A 700 -24.47 12.17 16.15
C LYS A 700 -25.54 12.36 15.06
N ILE A 701 -25.19 13.13 14.03
CA ILE A 701 -26.16 13.86 13.19
C ILE A 701 -27.07 12.93 12.37
N PHE A 702 -26.58 11.75 11.97
CA PHE A 702 -27.27 10.85 11.04
C PHE A 702 -27.67 9.50 11.66
N LYS A 703 -27.88 9.40 12.99
CA LYS A 703 -28.20 8.11 13.63
C LYS A 703 -29.71 7.89 13.84
N ARG A 704 -30.22 6.75 13.35
CA ARG A 704 -31.60 6.28 13.55
C ARG A 704 -31.99 6.33 15.03
N SER A 705 -33.04 7.09 15.36
CA SER A 705 -33.50 7.23 16.74
C SER A 705 -34.25 5.97 17.19
N LEU A 706 -33.69 5.22 18.14
CA LEU A 706 -34.39 4.17 18.88
C LEU A 706 -35.72 4.69 19.45
N ARG A 707 -36.84 4.26 18.86
CA ARG A 707 -38.19 4.54 19.37
C ARG A 707 -38.47 3.62 20.56
N SER A 708 -38.48 4.19 21.77
CA SER A 708 -39.07 3.51 22.93
C SER A 708 -40.59 3.46 22.77
N SER A 709 -41.15 2.25 22.76
CA SER A 709 -42.57 2.03 22.99
C SER A 709 -42.90 2.30 24.47
N ASP A 710 -43.74 3.29 24.75
CA ASP A 710 -45.10 3.02 25.22
C ASP A 710 -45.82 4.31 25.66
N ALA A 711 -47.14 4.31 25.52
CA ALA A 711 -47.99 5.41 25.92
C ALA A 711 -48.32 5.34 27.41
N PHE A 712 -48.40 6.49 28.10
CA PHE A 712 -49.53 6.83 28.97
C PHE A 712 -49.55 8.34 29.25
N SER A 713 -50.75 8.91 29.29
CA SER A 713 -51.00 10.30 29.70
C SER A 713 -51.15 10.37 31.24
N GLU A 714 -50.77 11.49 31.86
CA GLU A 714 -51.73 12.43 32.50
C GLU A 714 -51.06 13.59 33.29
N THR A 715 -51.51 14.80 32.97
CA THR A 715 -51.78 15.98 33.82
C THR A 715 -50.85 16.44 34.98
N SER A 716 -50.32 17.66 34.78
CA SER A 716 -50.33 18.81 35.72
C SER A 716 -49.81 18.70 37.17
N SER A 717 -48.89 19.60 37.54
CA SER A 717 -49.19 20.73 38.44
C SER A 717 -48.01 21.73 38.54
N VAL A 718 -48.28 22.93 39.06
CA VAL A 718 -47.39 24.11 39.05
C VAL A 718 -47.03 24.53 40.47
N SER A 719 -45.75 24.84 40.74
CA SER A 719 -45.38 25.81 41.80
C SER A 719 -43.96 26.37 41.66
N HIS A 720 -43.89 27.70 41.83
CA HIS A 720 -42.80 28.66 41.72
C HIS A 720 -41.67 28.61 42.80
N CYS A 721 -40.53 29.26 42.47
CA CYS A 721 -39.66 30.10 43.33
C CYS A 721 -38.86 29.44 44.51
N ASP A 722 -37.67 29.90 44.92
CA ASP A 722 -36.76 30.98 44.48
C ASP A 722 -35.28 30.69 44.90
N ASP A 723 -34.36 31.43 44.27
CA ASP A 723 -32.96 31.79 44.60
C ASP A 723 -32.28 31.36 45.93
N LEU A 724 -30.98 31.02 45.88
CA LEU A 724 -29.87 31.95 46.25
C LEU A 724 -28.44 31.34 46.17
N GLU A 725 -27.46 32.19 45.88
CA GLU A 725 -26.02 31.89 45.82
C GLU A 725 -25.30 32.01 47.20
N LYS A 726 -24.23 31.22 47.45
CA LYS A 726 -22.82 31.70 47.69
C LYS A 726 -21.85 30.73 48.41
N VAL A 727 -20.71 30.48 47.75
CA VAL A 727 -19.31 30.75 48.18
C VAL A 727 -18.81 30.35 49.60
N ASP A 728 -17.89 29.38 49.60
CA ASP A 728 -16.65 29.15 50.41
C ASP A 728 -16.59 29.04 51.95
N GLN A 729 -15.55 28.27 52.34
CA GLN A 729 -14.75 28.23 53.59
C GLN A 729 -14.99 27.09 54.61
N ARG A 730 -13.87 26.41 54.95
CA ARG A 730 -13.65 25.47 56.08
C ARG A 730 -13.25 26.25 57.35
N PRO A 731 -12.97 25.59 58.50
CA PRO A 731 -13.74 24.64 59.33
C PRO A 731 -13.96 25.26 60.75
N PRO A 732 -14.30 24.53 61.85
CA PRO A 732 -13.32 23.71 62.61
C PRO A 732 -13.87 22.44 63.32
N THR A 733 -13.00 21.81 64.10
CA THR A 733 -13.01 20.48 64.76
C THR A 733 -13.86 20.31 66.02
N LEU A 734 -14.14 19.04 66.39
CA LEU A 734 -14.18 18.56 67.78
C LEU A 734 -13.83 17.06 67.90
N SER A 735 -12.87 16.73 68.78
CA SER A 735 -12.48 15.40 69.29
C SER A 735 -12.34 15.51 70.83
N PRO A 736 -12.26 14.42 71.64
CA PRO A 736 -10.93 13.85 71.96
C PRO A 736 -10.89 12.37 72.44
N GLY A 737 -9.66 11.85 72.66
CA GLY A 737 -9.33 10.59 73.37
C GLY A 737 -8.38 9.68 72.57
N GLN A 738 -7.07 9.96 72.43
CA GLN A 738 -5.96 9.73 73.40
C GLN A 738 -5.80 8.26 73.85
N GLU A 739 -4.62 7.62 73.94
CA GLU A 739 -3.21 7.86 73.53
C GLU A 739 -2.42 6.50 73.71
N GLN A 740 -1.11 6.27 73.47
CA GLN A 740 0.10 7.09 73.19
C GLN A 740 1.13 6.26 72.36
N GLY A 741 2.34 6.79 72.09
CA GLY A 741 3.53 6.09 71.53
C GLY A 741 4.52 5.62 72.63
N PRO A 742 5.86 5.48 72.38
CA PRO A 742 6.75 6.29 71.52
C PRO A 742 7.48 5.48 70.38
N LEU A 743 8.04 6.03 69.29
CA LEU A 743 9.19 6.97 69.07
C LEU A 743 10.56 6.35 69.51
N GLU A 744 11.71 6.50 68.81
CA GLU A 744 12.11 7.39 67.70
C GLU A 744 13.34 6.88 66.88
N THR A 745 13.80 7.71 65.92
CA THR A 745 14.86 7.59 64.88
C THR A 745 16.31 7.23 65.28
N GLU A 746 17.12 6.69 64.33
CA GLU A 746 18.41 7.29 63.83
C GLU A 746 19.11 6.51 62.66
N LYS A 747 20.06 7.18 61.97
CA LYS A 747 21.07 6.70 60.96
C LYS A 747 22.49 6.85 61.60
N PRO A 748 23.68 6.54 60.99
CA PRO A 748 24.06 6.14 59.61
C PRO A 748 25.12 4.98 59.52
N GLU A 749 25.67 4.72 58.30
CA GLU A 749 27.07 4.31 57.93
C GLU A 749 27.78 3.09 58.64
N GLU A 750 28.76 2.34 58.11
CA GLU A 750 29.68 2.43 56.94
C GLU A 750 30.38 1.05 56.64
N GLN A 751 31.03 0.90 55.46
CA GLN A 751 32.26 0.10 55.14
C GLN A 751 32.32 -1.47 55.28
N LYS A 752 32.61 -2.24 54.20
CA LYS A 752 33.92 -2.79 53.69
C LYS A 752 34.16 -4.29 54.09
N GLU A 753 35.01 -5.15 53.50
CA GLU A 753 35.91 -5.29 52.31
C GLU A 753 35.99 -6.83 52.01
N VAL A 754 36.09 -7.41 50.80
CA VAL A 754 37.14 -7.46 49.73
C VAL A 754 38.37 -8.36 50.03
N ALA A 755 38.87 -9.03 48.96
CA ALA A 755 40.08 -9.87 48.78
C ALA A 755 39.94 -11.38 49.11
N GLN A 756 40.31 -12.37 48.27
CA GLN A 756 41.39 -12.62 47.28
C GLN A 756 42.69 -13.27 47.80
N ALA A 757 42.98 -14.44 47.20
CA ALA A 757 44.27 -14.92 46.68
C ALA A 757 45.25 -15.77 47.54
N THR A 758 45.78 -16.82 46.88
CA THR A 758 47.13 -17.46 46.98
C THR A 758 47.55 -18.04 48.35
N ASP A 759 47.72 -19.35 48.53
CA ASP A 759 48.80 -20.29 48.07
C ASP A 759 49.34 -20.95 49.37
N THR A 760 49.98 -22.13 49.49
CA THR A 760 50.88 -22.94 48.62
C THR A 760 51.02 -24.35 49.26
N GLU A 761 51.38 -25.39 48.48
CA GLU A 761 52.30 -26.52 48.84
C GLU A 761 51.96 -27.53 49.98
N ASP A 762 52.27 -28.85 49.92
CA ASP A 762 52.75 -29.75 48.84
C ASP A 762 52.71 -31.27 49.23
N ILE A 763 53.04 -32.17 48.27
CA ILE A 763 53.63 -33.54 48.42
C ILE A 763 52.75 -34.67 49.06
N HIS A 764 52.43 -35.80 48.42
CA HIS A 764 53.35 -36.86 47.93
C HIS A 764 52.74 -37.85 46.88
N SER A 765 53.62 -38.40 46.04
CA SER A 765 53.56 -39.55 45.08
C SER A 765 52.79 -40.83 45.52
N ASP A 766 52.44 -41.82 44.66
CA ASP A 766 53.23 -42.45 43.58
C ASP A 766 52.44 -43.47 42.68
N LYS A 767 53.07 -43.90 41.56
CA LYS A 767 52.85 -45.11 40.71
C LYS A 767 51.87 -45.13 39.51
N SER A 768 52.48 -45.28 38.34
CA SER A 768 52.05 -46.05 37.14
C SER A 768 52.95 -47.31 37.00
N PRO A 769 53.01 -48.08 35.89
CA PRO A 769 52.09 -48.26 34.74
C PRO A 769 51.78 -49.76 34.48
N HIS A 770 51.08 -50.09 33.37
CA HIS A 770 51.23 -51.40 32.71
C HIS A 770 51.09 -51.29 31.19
N ASP A 771 52.12 -51.77 30.48
CA ASP A 771 52.21 -51.91 29.02
C ASP A 771 52.28 -53.40 28.64
N CYS A 772 51.65 -53.79 27.53
CA CYS A 772 52.10 -54.85 26.59
C CYS A 772 51.14 -54.90 25.36
N VAL A 773 51.55 -54.65 24.10
CA VAL A 773 52.47 -55.44 23.20
C VAL A 773 51.72 -56.64 22.57
N LYS A 774 51.70 -56.90 21.24
CA LYS A 774 52.23 -56.24 20.00
C LYS A 774 51.76 -57.02 18.72
N VAL A 775 52.01 -56.47 17.51
CA VAL A 775 52.47 -57.20 16.25
C VAL A 775 51.47 -58.10 15.48
N GLU A 776 51.45 -58.28 14.14
CA GLU A 776 52.13 -57.76 12.90
C GLU A 776 51.04 -57.74 11.77
N GLU A 777 50.95 -56.79 10.83
CA GLU A 777 51.77 -56.53 9.62
C GLU A 777 51.54 -57.53 8.45
N GLN A 778 51.03 -57.05 7.29
CA GLN A 778 51.76 -57.04 6.00
C GLN A 778 50.96 -56.47 4.81
N GLU A 779 51.72 -55.88 3.87
CA GLU A 779 51.29 -55.32 2.59
C GLU A 779 51.10 -56.40 1.51
N SER A 780 50.33 -56.11 0.45
CA SER A 780 50.90 -56.16 -0.90
C SER A 780 50.05 -55.45 -1.96
N GLN A 781 50.70 -55.04 -3.04
CA GLN A 781 50.17 -54.28 -4.16
C GLN A 781 49.64 -55.18 -5.28
N ARG A 782 48.71 -54.66 -6.08
CA ARG A 782 48.80 -54.67 -7.55
C ARG A 782 47.92 -53.62 -8.20
#